data_AF-A0A554IP99-F1
#
_entry.id   AF-A0A554IP99-F1
#
_cell.length_a   1.000
_cell.length_b   1.000
_cell.length_c   1.000
_cell.angle_alpha   90.00
_cell.angle_beta   90.00
_cell.angle_gamma   90.00
#
_symmetry.space_group_name_H-M   'P 1'
#
loop_
_entity.id
_entity.type
_entity.pdbx_description
1 polymer ?
#
loop_
_entity_poly.entity_id
_entity_poly.type
_entity_poly.pdbx_seq_one_letter_code
_entity_poly.pdbx_strand_id
1 'polypeptide(L)'
;MTLPSSIESALVGAGFSATEIVILKRLLEEDALTLREIAARTGKSTGVLDQAMKKLLRKGIVSKEDINDTTKFAIHSLQSIVKWMENHTRSQREELLRRHQNFETFIASLEKGKHRPDMEFFDGKEGMQQAYTKLLDRGKELLIYDPVFCSIEDHPLRDFFVQYFRDRRRRGIFSRIIAHATPLGRRFQSRDPFEYRKSLLIPEQDLPITFEKIIAGDTVACFNHAEQRACFIHYPELAATERGMFEAIWRKGSVPEGEMSGAPGPEREEVKVPFSVKFLSGLREFFLSRKSIATFIAFALVAAGITYGLQRYTANLNLQRIRDQAKSIAATAALQFDVKDLETLRTFQDVARPEYAKVIGQLNKIRDQNPLVKFAYIMRPVPGQEYFAFVADADSLALKARKDLNRDGFIDDRDHLSPPGEKYNESTDKLKDALSFPQADEAPVTDQWATIIAGLAPIQDQSGKTAAVIGVDVLVENWDALNKVSFNAIYSFVGLFLLFVFIRLAAFNKSLFEEIWMVFKLRKVLVTVGICAEIAFFITLFLYLHTLKIMKEEIGTRLMSIAATAASEFDPKDLEQLHIAGDMKKEAYQRVFTKLNAIRDGNPSISYAYIMRQTADPFVWEFVADADSNYYIPQVGSDINQDLVLDEADENVAPGVQYFLKENANEKFFSGKPAYSEDFLIDQWGRFLDGTAPIFDQDHRLISVLGISQYVSDEFELIRKHFTPILWFLVLFTAFLMIRILSFR
;
A
#
# COMPACT_ATOMS: atom_id res chain seq x y z
N MET A 1 47.79 28.91 17.70
CA MET A 1 46.42 28.48 18.08
C MET A 1 46.34 28.44 19.60
N THR A 2 45.35 29.08 20.23
CA THR A 2 45.20 29.02 21.69
C THR A 2 44.49 27.74 22.11
N LEU A 3 45.00 27.07 23.16
CA LEU A 3 44.38 25.87 23.71
C LEU A 3 43.01 26.24 24.33
N PRO A 4 41.88 25.60 23.95
CA PRO A 4 40.58 25.93 24.51
C PRO A 4 40.51 25.67 26.03
N SER A 5 39.75 26.48 26.75
CA SER A 5 39.61 26.39 28.22
C SER A 5 39.10 25.03 28.69
N SER A 6 38.21 24.39 27.92
CA SER A 6 37.71 23.03 28.21
C SER A 6 38.82 21.96 28.16
N ILE A 7 39.79 22.11 27.26
CA ILE A 7 40.93 21.20 27.12
C ILE A 7 41.95 21.43 28.23
N GLU A 8 42.15 22.69 28.63
CA GLU A 8 42.98 23.00 29.81
C GLU A 8 42.42 22.36 31.07
N SER A 9 41.11 22.50 31.32
CA SER A 9 40.47 21.85 32.46
C SER A 9 40.62 20.33 32.43
N ALA A 10 40.53 19.71 31.25
CA ALA A 10 40.74 18.27 31.08
C ALA A 10 42.19 17.85 31.40
N LEU A 11 43.19 18.60 30.95
CA LEU A 11 44.60 18.34 31.27
C LEU A 11 44.89 18.54 32.76
N VAL A 12 44.31 19.56 33.39
CA VAL A 12 44.41 19.74 34.85
C VAL A 12 43.79 18.57 35.60
N GLY A 13 42.59 18.12 35.19
CA GLY A 13 41.92 16.94 35.74
C GLY A 13 42.74 15.65 35.59
N ALA A 14 43.54 15.55 34.53
CA ALA A 14 44.48 14.44 34.28
C ALA A 14 45.84 14.62 34.99
N GLY A 15 45.99 15.63 35.86
CA GLY A 15 47.16 15.83 36.70
C GLY A 15 48.33 16.57 36.03
N PHE A 16 48.08 17.36 34.98
CA PHE A 16 49.10 18.30 34.47
C PHE A 16 49.19 19.54 35.37
N SER A 17 50.42 19.95 35.67
CA SER A 17 50.69 21.20 36.38
C SER A 17 50.48 22.42 35.47
N ALA A 18 50.19 23.57 36.08
CA ALA A 18 50.05 24.83 35.35
C ALA A 18 51.28 25.17 34.50
N THR A 19 52.48 24.78 34.95
CA THR A 19 53.72 24.99 34.18
C THR A 19 53.81 24.07 32.96
N GLU A 20 53.39 22.81 33.05
CA GLU A 20 53.35 21.89 31.88
C GLU A 20 52.37 22.39 30.82
N ILE A 21 51.20 22.88 31.23
CA ILE A 21 50.20 23.44 30.31
C ILE A 21 50.75 24.69 29.61
N VAL A 22 51.43 25.57 30.34
CA VAL A 22 52.06 26.77 29.75
C VAL A 22 53.14 26.39 28.73
N ILE A 23 53.94 25.36 28.99
CA ILE A 23 54.93 24.85 28.01
C ILE A 23 54.23 24.33 26.76
N LEU A 24 53.19 23.49 26.91
CA LEU A 24 52.44 22.93 25.78
C LEU A 24 51.81 24.04 24.92
N LYS A 25 51.23 25.08 25.53
CA LYS A 25 50.69 26.23 24.78
C LYS A 25 51.74 26.87 23.89
N ARG A 26 52.96 27.07 24.40
CA ARG A 26 54.04 27.70 23.64
C ARG A 26 54.57 26.81 22.52
N LEU A 27 54.69 25.51 22.77
CA LEU A 27 55.10 24.55 21.75
C LEU A 27 54.00 24.24 20.71
N LEU A 28 52.73 24.59 20.98
CA LEU A 28 51.64 24.54 19.98
C LEU A 28 51.56 25.81 19.14
N GLU A 29 52.10 26.93 19.64
CA GLU A 29 52.17 28.19 18.90
C GLU A 29 53.42 28.26 18.03
N GLU A 30 54.50 27.60 18.45
CA GLU A 30 55.79 27.62 17.79
C GLU A 30 56.38 26.21 17.74
N ASP A 31 56.74 25.77 16.53
CA ASP A 31 57.06 24.36 16.26
C ASP A 31 58.21 23.80 17.11
N ALA A 32 59.23 24.61 17.43
CA ALA A 32 60.35 24.19 18.28
C ALA A 32 61.00 25.36 19.05
N LEU A 33 61.19 25.19 20.36
CA LEU A 33 61.79 26.20 21.24
C LEU A 33 62.84 25.62 22.20
N THR A 34 63.92 26.36 22.44
CA THR A 34 64.86 26.09 23.52
C THR A 34 64.23 26.41 24.88
N LEU A 35 64.76 25.79 25.95
CA LEU A 35 64.29 26.07 27.31
C LEU A 35 64.46 27.55 27.70
N ARG A 36 65.48 28.22 27.16
CA ARG A 36 65.76 29.64 27.40
C ARG A 36 64.75 30.55 26.68
N GLU A 37 64.35 30.18 25.47
CA GLU A 37 63.29 30.88 24.73
C GLU A 37 61.92 30.73 25.41
N ILE A 38 61.59 29.53 25.91
CA ILE A 38 60.37 29.31 26.70
C ILE A 38 60.41 30.13 28.00
N ALA A 39 61.56 30.21 28.68
CA ALA A 39 61.72 31.03 29.88
C ALA A 39 61.49 32.53 29.61
N ALA A 40 62.08 33.05 28.54
CA ALA A 40 61.89 34.44 28.13
C ALA A 40 60.43 34.78 27.81
N ARG A 41 59.69 33.85 27.17
CA ARG A 41 58.28 34.05 26.78
C ARG A 41 57.28 33.87 27.90
N THR A 42 57.62 33.09 28.92
CA THR A 42 56.68 32.73 30.00
C THR A 42 56.98 33.42 31.32
N GLY A 43 58.13 34.09 31.45
CA GLY A 43 58.57 34.75 32.68
C GLY A 43 58.89 33.77 33.83
N LYS A 44 58.91 32.45 33.56
CA LYS A 44 59.19 31.42 34.56
C LYS A 44 60.68 31.10 34.61
N SER A 45 61.19 30.73 35.79
CA SER A 45 62.59 30.34 35.94
C SER A 45 62.91 29.07 35.15
N THR A 46 64.11 29.02 34.58
CA THR A 46 64.58 27.89 33.77
C THR A 46 64.56 26.56 34.54
N GLY A 47 64.83 26.57 35.85
CA GLY A 47 64.76 25.38 36.70
C GLY A 47 63.35 24.79 36.83
N VAL A 48 62.32 25.63 36.95
CA VAL A 48 60.92 25.17 37.03
C VAL A 48 60.44 24.65 35.67
N LEU A 49 60.86 25.31 34.58
CA LEU A 49 60.56 24.85 33.23
C LEU A 49 61.26 23.54 32.89
N ASP A 50 62.52 23.34 33.32
CA ASP A 50 63.25 22.09 33.11
C ASP A 50 62.54 20.89 33.77
N GLN A 51 62.07 21.05 35.01
CA GLN A 51 61.34 19.99 35.71
C GLN A 51 60.03 19.62 35.00
N ALA A 52 59.27 20.62 34.55
CA ALA A 52 58.04 20.40 33.80
C ALA A 52 58.32 19.78 32.42
N MET A 53 59.37 20.24 31.72
CA MET A 53 59.80 19.70 30.44
C MET A 53 60.21 18.22 30.57
N LYS A 54 60.95 17.85 31.62
CA LYS A 54 61.29 16.45 31.93
C LYS A 54 60.05 15.58 32.16
N LYS A 55 58.98 16.11 32.76
CA LYS A 55 57.71 15.39 32.90
C LYS A 55 57.03 15.19 31.55
N LEU A 56 56.98 16.22 30.70
CA LEU A 56 56.40 16.14 29.36
C LEU A 56 57.18 15.17 28.44
N LEU A 57 58.51 15.13 28.54
CA LEU A 57 59.36 14.14 27.87
C LEU A 57 59.03 12.71 28.35
N ARG A 58 58.93 12.48 29.67
CA ARG A 58 58.55 11.17 30.22
C ARG A 58 57.13 10.73 29.84
N LYS A 59 56.21 11.69 29.68
CA LYS A 59 54.86 11.44 29.16
C LYS A 59 54.87 11.11 27.66
N GLY A 60 56.00 11.27 26.96
CA GLY A 60 56.11 11.06 25.51
C GLY A 60 55.38 12.11 24.67
N ILE A 61 55.06 13.26 25.27
CA ILE A 61 54.30 14.33 24.62
C ILE A 61 55.23 15.27 23.85
N VAL A 62 56.41 15.53 24.41
CA VAL A 62 57.45 16.39 23.83
C VAL A 62 58.65 15.54 23.44
N SER A 63 59.39 15.95 22.40
CA SER A 63 60.67 15.41 21.96
C SER A 63 61.76 16.49 21.96
N LYS A 64 63.02 16.05 21.94
CA LYS A 64 64.17 16.91 21.68
C LYS A 64 64.53 16.81 20.20
N GLU A 65 64.81 17.94 19.58
CA GLU A 65 65.21 18.03 18.16
C GLU A 65 66.40 18.99 18.06
N ASP A 66 67.43 18.58 17.32
CA ASP A 66 68.59 19.44 17.06
C ASP A 66 68.36 20.20 15.76
N ILE A 67 68.15 21.52 15.86
CA ILE A 67 67.88 22.41 14.74
C ILE A 67 68.97 23.48 14.72
N ASN A 68 69.75 23.54 13.64
CA ASN A 68 70.90 24.45 13.49
C ASN A 68 71.87 24.38 14.69
N ASP A 69 72.36 23.17 14.99
CA ASP A 69 73.29 22.86 16.11
C ASP A 69 72.80 23.28 17.51
N THR A 70 71.50 23.53 17.66
CA THR A 70 70.87 23.91 18.92
C THR A 70 69.74 22.94 19.27
N THR A 71 69.80 22.34 20.46
CA THR A 71 68.74 21.45 20.95
C THR A 71 67.51 22.24 21.34
N LYS A 72 66.41 22.02 20.62
CA LYS A 72 65.08 22.56 20.88
C LYS A 72 64.12 21.46 21.33
N PHE A 73 63.01 21.88 21.92
CA PHE A 73 61.91 21.01 22.32
C PHE A 73 60.73 21.28 21.39
N ALA A 74 60.10 20.21 20.92
CA ALA A 74 58.93 20.25 20.05
C ALA A 74 57.89 19.24 20.55
N ILE A 75 56.61 19.47 20.25
CA ILE A 75 55.58 18.46 20.52
C ILE A 75 55.78 17.31 19.55
N HIS A 76 55.92 16.09 20.07
CA HIS A 76 56.24 14.91 19.28
C HIS A 76 55.21 14.64 18.17
N SER A 77 53.92 14.84 18.48
CA SER A 77 52.82 14.97 17.53
C SER A 77 51.55 15.37 18.29
N LEU A 78 50.54 15.94 17.64
CA LEU A 78 49.26 16.22 18.31
C LEU A 78 48.60 14.94 18.84
N GLN A 79 48.82 13.80 18.17
CA GLN A 79 48.29 12.50 18.58
C GLN A 79 48.95 11.95 19.86
N SER A 80 50.17 12.40 20.21
CA SER A 80 50.86 11.94 21.42
C SER A 80 50.12 12.36 22.70
N ILE A 81 49.51 13.55 22.70
CA ILE A 81 48.68 14.06 23.82
C ILE A 81 47.43 13.19 23.99
N VAL A 82 46.75 12.88 22.88
CA VAL A 82 45.55 12.03 22.87
C VAL A 82 45.87 10.63 23.35
N LYS A 83 46.93 10.02 22.82
CA LYS A 83 47.38 8.67 23.19
C LYS A 83 47.77 8.59 24.67
N TRP A 84 48.44 9.62 25.19
CA TRP A 84 48.74 9.69 26.61
C TRP A 84 47.48 9.77 27.46
N MET A 85 46.51 10.61 27.08
CA MET A 85 45.25 10.79 27.80
C MET A 85 44.43 9.50 27.84
N GLU A 86 44.37 8.77 26.73
CA GLU A 86 43.66 7.49 26.63
C GLU A 86 44.28 6.45 27.57
N ASN A 87 45.60 6.31 27.56
CA ASN A 87 46.31 5.40 28.45
C ASN A 87 46.14 5.78 29.92
N HIS A 88 46.22 7.07 30.25
CA HIS A 88 46.01 7.56 31.61
C HIS A 88 44.61 7.24 32.13
N THR A 89 43.58 7.50 31.32
CA THR A 89 42.19 7.23 31.66
C THR A 89 41.94 5.73 31.85
N ARG A 90 42.53 4.89 31.00
CA ARG A 90 42.45 3.43 31.09
C ARG A 90 43.04 2.92 32.39
N SER A 91 44.26 3.34 32.73
CA SER A 91 44.93 2.94 33.97
C SER A 91 44.21 3.45 35.23
N GLN A 92 43.66 4.66 35.24
CA GLN A 92 42.83 5.14 36.35
C GLN A 92 41.57 4.29 36.53
N ARG A 93 40.91 3.92 35.43
CA ARG A 93 39.72 3.08 35.46
C ARG A 93 40.03 1.69 36.01
N GLU A 94 41.12 1.08 35.56
CA GLU A 94 41.59 -0.22 36.07
C GLU A 94 41.89 -0.17 37.56
N GLU A 95 42.55 0.89 38.03
CA GLU A 95 42.83 1.08 39.45
C GLU A 95 41.55 1.28 40.28
N LEU A 96 40.59 2.06 39.78
CA LEU A 96 39.29 2.24 40.44
C LEU A 96 38.50 0.93 40.51
N LEU A 97 38.49 0.16 39.42
CA LEU A 97 37.86 -1.17 39.39
C LEU A 97 38.53 -2.11 40.38
N ARG A 98 39.86 -2.11 40.44
CA ARG A 98 40.62 -2.91 41.42
C ARG A 98 40.32 -2.48 42.85
N ARG A 99 40.24 -1.18 43.13
CA ARG A 99 39.84 -0.66 44.45
C ARG A 99 38.44 -1.08 44.83
N HIS A 100 37.49 -0.98 43.91
CA HIS A 100 36.13 -1.45 44.10
C HIS A 100 36.11 -2.96 44.41
N GLN A 101 36.83 -3.77 43.62
CA GLN A 101 36.94 -5.21 43.84
C GLN A 101 37.62 -5.57 45.17
N ASN A 102 38.65 -4.83 45.57
CA ASN A 102 39.29 -4.99 46.88
C ASN A 102 38.32 -4.64 48.02
N PHE A 103 37.50 -3.60 47.83
CA PHE A 103 36.49 -3.19 48.80
C PHE A 103 35.38 -4.25 48.92
N GLU A 104 34.86 -4.75 47.79
CA GLU A 104 33.93 -5.88 47.74
C GLU A 104 34.50 -7.11 48.46
N THR A 105 35.76 -7.46 48.19
CA THR A 105 36.45 -8.58 48.84
C THR A 105 36.59 -8.36 50.35
N PHE A 106 36.88 -7.12 50.77
CA PHE A 106 36.96 -6.76 52.18
C PHE A 106 35.59 -6.86 52.87
N ILE A 107 34.53 -6.32 52.26
CA ILE A 107 33.15 -6.40 52.77
C ILE A 107 32.70 -7.86 52.88
N ALA A 108 32.93 -8.67 51.85
CA ALA A 108 32.65 -10.11 51.89
C ALA A 108 33.42 -10.84 53.00
N SER A 109 34.63 -10.37 53.34
CA SER A 109 35.40 -10.94 54.46
C SER A 109 34.82 -10.55 55.83
N LEU A 110 34.19 -9.36 55.96
CA LEU A 110 33.44 -8.95 57.15
C LEU A 110 32.10 -9.70 57.30
N GLU A 111 31.47 -10.09 56.19
CA GLU A 111 30.21 -10.86 56.20
C GLU A 111 30.37 -12.31 56.66
N LYS A 112 31.56 -12.93 56.43
CA LYS A 112 31.89 -14.29 56.89
C LYS A 112 31.77 -14.52 58.41
N GLY A 113 31.55 -13.47 59.21
CA GLY A 113 31.32 -13.53 60.65
C GLY A 113 29.86 -13.37 61.11
N LYS A 114 28.89 -13.06 60.23
CA LYS A 114 27.48 -12.86 60.63
C LYS A 114 26.65 -14.12 60.37
N HIS A 115 26.65 -15.06 61.31
CA HIS A 115 25.73 -16.23 61.29
C HIS A 115 24.29 -15.86 61.70
N ARG A 116 23.88 -14.59 61.54
CA ARG A 116 22.55 -14.12 61.94
C ARG A 116 21.72 -13.81 60.68
N PRO A 117 20.44 -14.21 60.63
CA PRO A 117 19.54 -13.80 59.56
C PRO A 117 19.51 -12.28 59.45
N ASP A 118 19.60 -11.76 58.22
CA ASP A 118 19.33 -10.34 57.96
C ASP A 118 17.85 -10.17 57.67
N MET A 119 17.23 -9.18 58.32
CA MET A 119 15.78 -8.96 58.23
C MET A 119 15.48 -7.56 57.73
N GLU A 120 14.66 -7.48 56.69
CA GLU A 120 14.10 -6.22 56.18
C GLU A 120 12.60 -6.19 56.46
N PHE A 121 12.07 -5.02 56.84
CA PHE A 121 10.66 -4.83 57.16
C PHE A 121 10.03 -3.79 56.24
N PHE A 122 8.80 -4.05 55.82
CA PHE A 122 8.01 -3.21 54.96
C PHE A 122 6.62 -3.05 55.58
N ASP A 123 6.18 -1.81 55.76
CA ASP A 123 4.89 -1.49 56.37
C ASP A 123 4.05 -0.62 55.42
N GLY A 124 2.73 -0.80 55.51
CA GLY A 124 1.73 -0.13 54.70
C GLY A 124 1.70 -0.55 53.23
N LYS A 125 0.72 0.00 52.52
CA LYS A 125 0.47 -0.29 51.10
C LYS A 125 1.69 -0.01 50.20
N GLU A 126 2.40 1.12 50.38
CA GLU A 126 3.61 1.40 49.59
C GLU A 126 4.75 0.43 49.95
N GLY A 127 4.92 0.09 51.23
CA GLY A 127 5.91 -0.89 51.67
C GLY A 127 5.69 -2.25 51.02
N MET A 128 4.43 -2.70 50.95
CA MET A 128 4.06 -3.94 50.25
C MET A 128 4.45 -3.91 48.76
N GLN A 129 4.18 -2.80 48.04
CA GLN A 129 4.59 -2.64 46.64
C GLN A 129 6.11 -2.65 46.46
N GLN A 130 6.84 -1.99 47.37
CA GLN A 130 8.30 -1.99 47.38
C GLN A 130 8.85 -3.39 47.61
N ALA A 131 8.29 -4.15 48.55
CA ALA A 131 8.66 -5.54 48.79
C ALA A 131 8.49 -6.39 47.52
N TYR A 132 7.31 -6.40 46.88
CA TYR A 132 7.13 -7.14 45.63
C TYR A 132 8.15 -6.75 44.56
N THR A 133 8.37 -5.44 44.37
CA THR A 133 9.32 -4.92 43.38
C THR A 133 10.74 -5.41 43.67
N LYS A 134 11.16 -5.38 44.94
CA LYS A 134 12.50 -5.81 45.36
C LYS A 134 12.74 -7.30 45.16
N LEU A 135 11.71 -8.14 45.24
CA LEU A 135 11.81 -9.57 44.92
C LEU A 135 12.21 -9.83 43.46
N LEU A 136 11.92 -8.91 42.54
CA LEU A 136 12.30 -9.04 41.13
C LEU A 136 13.81 -8.98 40.89
N ASP A 137 14.56 -8.51 41.88
CA ASP A 137 16.03 -8.43 41.83
C ASP A 137 16.70 -9.61 42.57
N ARG A 138 15.94 -10.49 43.22
CA ARG A 138 16.46 -11.59 44.06
C ARG A 138 16.61 -12.93 43.34
N GLY A 139 15.94 -13.13 42.20
CA GLY A 139 16.05 -14.40 41.47
C GLY A 139 15.27 -14.41 40.15
N LYS A 140 15.51 -15.46 39.34
CA LYS A 140 14.80 -15.73 38.08
C LYS A 140 13.55 -16.60 38.24
N GLU A 141 13.28 -17.04 39.46
CA GLU A 141 12.09 -17.80 39.81
C GLU A 141 11.57 -17.34 41.18
N LEU A 142 10.25 -17.32 41.32
CA LEU A 142 9.54 -17.10 42.58
C LEU A 142 8.73 -18.35 42.92
N LEU A 143 9.00 -18.96 44.08
CA LEU A 143 8.21 -20.07 44.61
C LEU A 143 7.27 -19.52 45.68
N ILE A 144 5.97 -19.67 45.50
CA ILE A 144 4.97 -18.93 46.28
C ILE A 144 4.02 -19.90 46.95
N TYR A 145 3.82 -19.77 48.25
CA TYR A 145 2.65 -20.29 48.94
C TYR A 145 1.64 -19.15 49.02
N ASP A 146 0.51 -19.28 48.35
CA ASP A 146 -0.52 -18.24 48.26
C ASP A 146 -1.85 -18.78 48.78
N PRO A 147 -2.39 -18.24 49.88
CA PRO A 147 -3.71 -18.63 50.38
C PRO A 147 -4.86 -18.11 49.51
N VAL A 148 -4.59 -17.18 48.58
CA VAL A 148 -5.57 -16.57 47.66
C VAL A 148 -6.76 -15.98 48.42
N PHE A 149 -6.52 -14.92 49.19
CA PHE A 149 -7.53 -14.31 50.08
C PHE A 149 -8.70 -13.62 49.37
N CYS A 150 -8.50 -13.14 48.15
CA CYS A 150 -9.54 -12.44 47.38
C CYS A 150 -9.34 -12.65 45.86
N SER A 151 -10.34 -12.25 45.07
CA SER A 151 -10.17 -12.20 43.63
C SER A 151 -9.21 -11.07 43.23
N ILE A 152 -8.54 -11.18 42.09
CA ILE A 152 -7.66 -10.10 41.62
C ILE A 152 -8.43 -8.80 41.34
N GLU A 153 -9.72 -8.92 41.04
CA GLU A 153 -10.62 -7.78 40.83
C GLU A 153 -10.86 -6.99 42.14
N ASP A 154 -10.87 -7.68 43.28
CA ASP A 154 -11.10 -7.12 44.61
C ASP A 154 -9.79 -6.78 45.35
N HIS A 155 -8.63 -7.09 44.76
CA HIS A 155 -7.34 -6.92 45.43
C HIS A 155 -6.95 -5.44 45.61
N PRO A 156 -6.54 -4.97 46.80
CA PRO A 156 -6.17 -3.56 47.06
C PRO A 156 -5.00 -3.02 46.22
N LEU A 157 -4.16 -3.93 45.72
CA LEU A 157 -3.01 -3.69 44.82
C LEU A 157 -3.25 -4.13 43.36
N ARG A 158 -4.51 -4.27 42.92
CA ARG A 158 -4.87 -4.75 41.57
C ARG A 158 -4.06 -4.07 40.44
N ASP A 159 -4.06 -2.74 40.38
CA ASP A 159 -3.39 -2.01 39.30
C ASP A 159 -1.86 -2.19 39.34
N PHE A 160 -1.31 -2.27 40.55
CA PHE A 160 0.11 -2.58 40.75
C PHE A 160 0.43 -3.98 40.22
N PHE A 161 -0.38 -4.99 40.53
CA PHE A 161 -0.12 -6.37 40.09
C PHE A 161 -0.17 -6.55 38.58
N VAL A 162 -0.97 -5.76 37.86
CA VAL A 162 -0.93 -5.73 36.39
C VAL A 162 0.45 -5.30 35.90
N GLN A 163 1.02 -4.24 36.47
CA GLN A 163 2.36 -3.78 36.09
C GLN A 163 3.46 -4.75 36.56
N TYR A 164 3.33 -5.27 37.78
CA TYR A 164 4.22 -6.27 38.36
C TYR A 164 4.33 -7.55 37.51
N PHE A 165 3.20 -8.03 36.98
CA PHE A 165 3.17 -9.14 36.02
C PHE A 165 4.00 -8.83 34.77
N ARG A 166 3.82 -7.63 34.17
CA ARG A 166 4.57 -7.23 32.97
C ARG A 166 6.07 -7.18 33.25
N ASP A 167 6.45 -6.64 34.40
CA ASP A 167 7.86 -6.52 34.78
C ASP A 167 8.50 -7.89 35.04
N ARG A 168 7.80 -8.81 35.73
CA ARG A 168 8.22 -10.22 35.86
C ARG A 168 8.42 -10.87 34.50
N ARG A 169 7.42 -10.78 33.62
CA ARG A 169 7.45 -11.37 32.29
C ARG A 169 8.63 -10.85 31.46
N ARG A 170 8.83 -9.52 31.44
CA ARG A 170 9.91 -8.87 30.69
C ARG A 170 11.30 -9.29 31.19
N ARG A 171 11.43 -9.53 32.49
CA ARG A 171 12.67 -10.00 33.13
C ARG A 171 12.87 -11.52 33.07
N GLY A 172 11.88 -12.25 32.55
CA GLY A 172 11.88 -13.71 32.44
C GLY A 172 11.69 -14.42 33.79
N ILE A 173 11.07 -13.77 34.77
CA ILE A 173 10.90 -14.29 36.13
C ILE A 173 9.62 -15.13 36.19
N PHE A 174 9.75 -16.45 36.23
CA PHE A 174 8.60 -17.36 36.30
C PHE A 174 8.15 -17.58 37.75
N SER A 175 6.86 -17.84 37.96
CA SER A 175 6.33 -18.12 39.31
C SER A 175 5.64 -19.47 39.37
N ARG A 176 6.00 -20.27 40.36
CA ARG A 176 5.30 -21.50 40.75
C ARG A 176 4.57 -21.25 42.06
N ILE A 177 3.28 -21.56 42.09
CA ILE A 177 2.41 -21.20 43.21
C ILE A 177 1.72 -22.44 43.78
N ILE A 178 1.83 -22.69 45.08
CA ILE A 178 1.02 -23.67 45.79
C ILE A 178 -0.12 -22.89 46.46
N ALA A 179 -1.35 -23.24 46.13
CA ALA A 179 -2.55 -22.59 46.63
C ALA A 179 -3.62 -23.60 47.04
N HIS A 180 -4.62 -23.16 47.80
CA HIS A 180 -5.69 -24.05 48.23
C HIS A 180 -6.69 -24.38 47.11
N ALA A 181 -7.20 -25.60 47.11
CA ALA A 181 -8.19 -26.11 46.16
C ALA A 181 -9.63 -25.59 46.42
N THR A 182 -9.76 -24.31 46.76
CA THR A 182 -11.03 -23.61 46.96
C THR A 182 -11.61 -23.15 45.61
N PRO A 183 -12.90 -22.75 45.54
CA PRO A 183 -13.45 -22.12 44.34
C PRO A 183 -12.63 -20.90 43.88
N LEU A 184 -12.12 -20.12 44.83
CA LEU A 184 -11.29 -18.95 44.56
C LEU A 184 -9.89 -19.36 44.03
N GLY A 185 -9.27 -20.38 44.63
CA GLY A 185 -8.01 -20.96 44.13
C GLY A 185 -8.12 -21.54 42.72
N ARG A 186 -9.24 -22.20 42.38
CA ARG A 186 -9.52 -22.66 41.00
C ARG A 186 -9.67 -21.49 40.02
N ARG A 187 -10.35 -20.42 40.41
CA ARG A 187 -10.44 -19.18 39.61
C ARG A 187 -9.09 -18.49 39.45
N PHE A 188 -8.22 -18.58 40.45
CA PHE A 188 -6.87 -18.05 40.39
C PHE A 188 -5.98 -18.87 39.44
N GLN A 189 -6.04 -20.21 39.51
CA GLN A 189 -5.28 -21.12 38.64
C GLN A 189 -5.71 -21.02 37.17
N SER A 190 -7.00 -20.81 36.87
CA SER A 190 -7.47 -20.69 35.48
C SER A 190 -6.84 -19.52 34.71
N ARG A 191 -6.24 -18.56 35.43
CA ARG A 191 -5.54 -17.40 34.85
C ARG A 191 -4.06 -17.65 34.60
N ASP A 192 -3.50 -18.76 35.06
CA ASP A 192 -2.07 -19.08 34.94
C ASP A 192 -1.52 -18.93 33.51
N PRO A 193 -2.22 -19.39 32.44
CA PRO A 193 -1.74 -19.21 31.07
C PRO A 193 -1.58 -17.75 30.65
N PHE A 194 -2.24 -16.82 31.34
CA PHE A 194 -2.26 -15.39 31.04
C PHE A 194 -1.40 -14.53 31.97
N GLU A 195 -0.89 -15.09 33.09
CA GLU A 195 -0.20 -14.38 34.17
C GLU A 195 1.27 -14.84 34.36
N TYR A 196 1.85 -15.56 33.37
CA TYR A 196 3.26 -16.03 33.35
C TYR A 196 3.66 -16.79 34.63
N ARG A 197 2.78 -17.72 35.03
CA ARG A 197 2.93 -18.53 36.24
C ARG A 197 2.31 -19.91 36.05
N LYS A 198 2.52 -20.81 37.01
CA LYS A 198 1.81 -22.09 37.13
C LYS A 198 1.45 -22.32 38.60
N SER A 199 0.24 -22.78 38.85
CA SER A 199 -0.29 -23.02 40.20
C SER A 199 -0.65 -24.49 40.39
N LEU A 200 -0.28 -25.04 41.54
CA LEU A 200 -0.68 -26.35 42.05
C LEU A 200 -1.73 -26.13 43.15
N LEU A 201 -2.88 -26.78 43.02
CA LEU A 201 -3.95 -26.70 44.02
C LEU A 201 -3.90 -27.90 44.95
N ILE A 202 -3.95 -27.63 46.25
CA ILE A 202 -3.92 -28.66 47.30
C ILE A 202 -5.08 -28.47 48.29
N PRO A 203 -5.61 -29.53 48.91
CA PRO A 203 -6.59 -29.40 49.99
C PRO A 203 -6.00 -28.61 51.17
N GLU A 204 -6.78 -27.68 51.74
CA GLU A 204 -6.34 -26.84 52.86
C GLU A 204 -5.96 -27.65 54.10
N GLN A 205 -6.65 -28.77 54.34
CA GLN A 205 -6.35 -29.71 55.43
C GLN A 205 -4.98 -30.37 55.32
N ASP A 206 -4.43 -30.51 54.10
CA ASP A 206 -3.14 -31.17 53.87
C ASP A 206 -1.97 -30.21 54.07
N LEU A 207 -2.20 -28.91 53.82
CA LEU A 207 -1.25 -27.84 54.07
C LEU A 207 -1.98 -26.51 54.35
N PRO A 208 -2.12 -26.12 55.63
CA PRO A 208 -2.68 -24.81 55.96
C PRO A 208 -1.69 -23.70 55.57
N ILE A 209 -2.10 -22.85 54.63
CA ILE A 209 -1.37 -21.65 54.20
C ILE A 209 -2.11 -20.46 54.80
N THR A 210 -1.50 -19.76 55.75
CA THR A 210 -2.17 -18.69 56.51
C THR A 210 -1.73 -17.28 56.12
N PHE A 211 -0.64 -17.16 55.36
CA PHE A 211 -0.12 -15.91 54.81
C PHE A 211 0.67 -16.21 53.53
N GLU A 212 0.92 -15.20 52.70
CA GLU A 212 1.67 -15.41 51.45
C GLU A 212 3.17 -15.49 51.77
N LYS A 213 3.82 -16.56 51.32
CA LYS A 213 5.26 -16.78 51.48
C LYS A 213 5.92 -16.94 50.13
N ILE A 214 6.93 -16.13 49.82
CA ILE A 214 7.66 -16.14 48.56
C ILE A 214 9.13 -16.48 48.81
N ILE A 215 9.65 -17.47 48.10
CA ILE A 215 11.07 -17.83 48.10
C ILE A 215 11.69 -17.32 46.79
N ALA A 216 12.70 -16.46 46.89
CA ALA A 216 13.41 -15.86 45.75
C ALA A 216 14.90 -15.77 46.06
N GLY A 217 15.74 -16.50 45.30
CA GLY A 217 17.17 -16.60 45.62
C GLY A 217 17.40 -17.08 47.06
N ASP A 218 18.21 -16.38 47.84
CA ASP A 218 18.50 -16.70 49.25
C ASP A 218 17.58 -15.95 50.23
N THR A 219 16.41 -15.50 49.77
CA THR A 219 15.45 -14.74 50.57
C THR A 219 14.13 -15.48 50.69
N VAL A 220 13.61 -15.54 51.92
CA VAL A 220 12.22 -15.91 52.23
C VAL A 220 11.47 -14.64 52.61
N ALA A 221 10.44 -14.31 51.84
CA ALA A 221 9.59 -13.16 52.07
C ALA A 221 8.22 -13.60 52.59
N CYS A 222 7.74 -12.95 53.64
CA CYS A 222 6.45 -13.22 54.26
C CYS A 222 5.57 -11.98 54.10
N PHE A 223 4.37 -12.14 53.52
CA PHE A 223 3.40 -11.08 53.29
C PHE A 223 2.12 -11.36 54.08
N ASN A 224 1.84 -10.48 55.04
CA ASN A 224 0.57 -10.41 55.74
C ASN A 224 -0.30 -9.32 55.10
N HIS A 225 -1.21 -9.73 54.24
CA HIS A 225 -2.11 -8.83 53.51
C HIS A 225 -3.12 -8.12 54.41
N ALA A 226 -3.56 -8.77 55.49
CA ALA A 226 -4.53 -8.20 56.43
C ALA A 226 -3.92 -7.03 57.22
N GLU A 227 -2.65 -7.16 57.62
CA GLU A 227 -1.91 -6.11 58.34
C GLU A 227 -1.11 -5.16 57.41
N GLN A 228 -1.08 -5.42 56.10
CA GLN A 228 -0.26 -4.70 55.13
C GLN A 228 1.23 -4.66 55.50
N ARG A 229 1.75 -5.79 56.00
CA ARG A 229 3.15 -5.93 56.41
C ARG A 229 3.84 -7.00 55.62
N ALA A 230 5.08 -6.74 55.24
CA ALA A 230 5.97 -7.76 54.71
C ALA A 230 7.31 -7.74 55.42
N CYS A 231 7.96 -8.90 55.52
CA CYS A 231 9.34 -8.98 55.96
C CYS A 231 10.13 -9.95 55.09
N PHE A 232 11.40 -9.61 54.85
CA PHE A 232 12.34 -10.47 54.17
C PHE A 232 13.32 -11.03 55.18
N ILE A 233 13.55 -12.33 55.09
CA ILE A 233 14.57 -13.03 55.84
C ILE A 233 15.61 -13.48 54.82
N HIS A 234 16.75 -12.80 54.81
CA HIS A 234 17.90 -13.24 54.03
C HIS A 234 18.70 -14.22 54.87
N TYR A 235 18.48 -15.50 54.60
CA TYR A 235 19.16 -16.60 55.26
C TYR A 235 19.21 -17.81 54.32
N PRO A 236 20.36 -18.06 53.66
CA PRO A 236 20.47 -19.08 52.61
C PRO A 236 20.00 -20.47 53.03
N GLU A 237 20.32 -20.90 54.25
CA GLU A 237 19.95 -22.21 54.80
C GLU A 237 18.43 -22.36 54.98
N LEU A 238 17.76 -21.30 55.44
CA LEU A 238 16.29 -21.27 55.52
C LEU A 238 15.68 -21.28 54.12
N ALA A 239 16.17 -20.45 53.21
CA ALA A 239 15.67 -20.41 51.83
C ALA A 239 15.85 -21.75 51.11
N ALA A 240 16.98 -22.44 51.33
CA ALA A 240 17.25 -23.78 50.81
C ALA A 240 16.28 -24.82 51.38
N THR A 241 16.02 -24.78 52.69
CA THR A 241 15.10 -25.72 53.36
C THR A 241 13.67 -25.50 52.88
N GLU A 242 13.20 -24.26 52.85
CA GLU A 242 11.86 -23.87 52.39
C GLU A 242 11.63 -24.23 50.91
N ARG A 243 12.65 -24.03 50.07
CA ARG A 243 12.65 -24.50 48.68
C ARG A 243 12.54 -26.01 48.59
N GLY A 244 13.31 -26.75 49.41
CA GLY A 244 13.24 -28.20 49.45
C GLY A 244 11.83 -28.71 49.80
N MET A 245 11.17 -28.07 50.77
CA MET A 245 9.77 -28.36 51.10
C MET A 245 8.82 -28.05 49.93
N PHE A 246 8.98 -26.89 49.30
CA PHE A 246 8.18 -26.49 48.14
C PHE A 246 8.29 -27.54 47.03
N GLU A 247 9.51 -27.97 46.68
CA GLU A 247 9.75 -28.95 45.63
C GLU A 247 9.22 -30.35 45.96
N ALA A 248 9.23 -30.73 47.24
CA ALA A 248 8.65 -32.00 47.67
C ALA A 248 7.13 -32.01 47.45
N ILE A 249 6.45 -30.93 47.84
CA ILE A 249 5.00 -30.77 47.62
C ILE A 249 4.70 -30.66 46.13
N TRP A 250 5.48 -29.85 45.41
CA TRP A 250 5.31 -29.60 43.98
C TRP A 250 5.41 -30.89 43.16
N ARG A 251 6.42 -31.73 43.43
CA ARG A 251 6.58 -33.03 42.76
C ARG A 251 5.43 -33.98 43.07
N LYS A 252 5.05 -34.12 44.35
CA LYS A 252 3.94 -34.99 44.76
C LYS A 252 2.62 -34.61 44.10
N GLY A 253 2.34 -33.32 43.93
CA GLY A 253 1.12 -32.84 43.28
C GLY A 253 1.20 -32.75 41.74
N SER A 254 2.38 -32.91 41.13
CA SER A 254 2.58 -32.79 39.67
C SER A 254 2.62 -34.13 38.93
N VAL A 255 2.70 -35.26 39.64
CA VAL A 255 2.75 -36.61 39.05
C VAL A 255 1.34 -37.24 39.12
N PRO A 256 0.77 -37.74 38.00
CA PRO A 256 -0.48 -38.50 38.04
C PRO A 256 -0.30 -39.79 38.86
N GLU A 257 -1.31 -40.17 39.65
CA GLU A 257 -1.33 -41.45 40.38
C GLU A 257 -1.08 -42.62 39.41
N GLY A 258 0.15 -43.14 39.38
CA GLY A 258 0.52 -44.23 38.48
C GLY A 258 2.02 -44.54 38.37
N GLU A 259 2.91 -43.58 38.58
CA GLU A 259 4.36 -43.83 38.43
C GLU A 259 5.16 -43.40 39.66
N MET A 260 5.36 -44.34 40.58
CA MET A 260 6.49 -44.29 41.52
C MET A 260 7.49 -45.38 41.16
N SER A 261 8.52 -45.05 40.38
CA SER A 261 9.80 -45.74 40.47
C SER A 261 10.93 -44.85 39.95
N GLY A 262 12.02 -44.76 40.71
CA GLY A 262 13.31 -44.27 40.23
C GLY A 262 13.64 -42.82 40.61
N ALA A 263 14.59 -42.65 41.53
CA ALA A 263 15.20 -41.37 41.90
C ALA A 263 15.96 -40.72 40.73
N PRO A 264 16.12 -39.38 40.76
CA PRO A 264 17.43 -38.80 40.45
C PRO A 264 17.90 -37.74 41.46
N GLY A 265 19.22 -37.62 41.57
CA GLY A 265 19.93 -36.61 42.38
C GLY A 265 19.79 -35.18 41.85
N PRO A 266 20.40 -34.18 42.53
CA PRO A 266 20.08 -32.78 42.35
C PRO A 266 20.88 -32.16 41.20
N GLU A 267 20.41 -32.34 39.96
CA GLU A 267 20.72 -31.38 38.90
C GLU A 267 19.59 -30.35 38.82
N ARG A 268 19.94 -29.06 38.84
CA ARG A 268 18.99 -27.95 38.68
C ARG A 268 18.35 -28.05 37.30
N GLU A 269 17.17 -28.65 37.20
CA GLU A 269 16.34 -28.52 36.01
C GLU A 269 16.02 -27.03 35.81
N GLU A 270 16.51 -26.45 34.71
CA GLU A 270 16.06 -25.14 34.27
C GLU A 270 14.54 -25.15 34.15
N VAL A 271 13.90 -24.15 34.76
CA VAL A 271 12.44 -23.99 34.79
C VAL A 271 11.92 -23.80 33.36
N LYS A 272 11.53 -24.89 32.69
CA LYS A 272 10.96 -24.86 31.34
C LYS A 272 9.52 -24.34 31.41
N VAL A 273 9.33 -23.05 31.14
CA VAL A 273 8.00 -22.43 31.04
C VAL A 273 7.22 -23.09 29.90
N PRO A 274 5.98 -23.60 30.13
CA PRO A 274 5.18 -24.21 29.08
C PRO A 274 4.91 -23.24 27.92
N PHE A 275 4.96 -23.74 26.69
CA PHE A 275 4.72 -22.95 25.48
C PHE A 275 3.36 -22.24 25.50
N SER A 276 2.29 -22.93 25.90
CA SER A 276 0.94 -22.35 25.99
C SER A 276 0.88 -21.15 26.94
N VAL A 277 1.60 -21.21 28.06
CA VAL A 277 1.70 -20.11 29.03
C VAL A 277 2.50 -18.95 28.45
N LYS A 278 3.66 -19.21 27.83
CA LYS A 278 4.47 -18.16 27.19
C LYS A 278 3.69 -17.46 26.06
N PHE A 279 2.99 -18.23 25.23
CA PHE A 279 2.20 -17.76 24.11
C PHE A 279 0.96 -16.95 24.53
N LEU A 280 0.07 -17.51 25.36
CA LEU A 280 -1.22 -16.86 25.72
C LEU A 280 -1.01 -15.59 26.53
N SER A 281 -0.10 -15.60 27.49
CA SER A 281 0.25 -14.40 28.23
C SER A 281 0.87 -13.33 27.30
N GLY A 282 1.59 -13.74 26.24
CA GLY A 282 2.19 -12.83 25.26
C GLY A 282 1.16 -12.21 24.34
N LEU A 283 0.17 -13.01 23.96
CA LEU A 283 -0.99 -12.56 23.20
C LEU A 283 -1.80 -11.53 24.00
N ARG A 284 -1.97 -11.73 25.31
CA ARG A 284 -2.61 -10.76 26.21
C ARG A 284 -1.87 -9.43 26.24
N GLU A 285 -0.55 -9.44 26.38
CA GLU A 285 0.29 -8.23 26.32
C GLU A 285 0.17 -7.54 24.95
N PHE A 286 0.20 -8.34 23.88
CA PHE A 286 0.10 -7.85 22.51
C PHE A 286 -1.24 -7.20 22.21
N PHE A 287 -2.38 -7.77 22.65
CA PHE A 287 -3.69 -7.21 22.34
C PHE A 287 -4.15 -6.12 23.31
N LEU A 288 -3.89 -6.29 24.61
CA LEU A 288 -4.56 -5.51 25.66
C LEU A 288 -3.67 -4.44 26.32
N SER A 289 -2.41 -4.28 25.90
CA SER A 289 -1.63 -3.14 26.39
C SER A 289 -2.19 -1.81 25.86
N ARG A 290 -2.08 -0.73 26.66
CA ARG A 290 -2.51 0.62 26.23
C ARG A 290 -1.82 1.06 24.94
N LYS A 291 -0.52 0.76 24.81
CA LYS A 291 0.25 1.03 23.60
C LYS A 291 -0.33 0.25 22.41
N SER A 292 -0.77 -0.99 22.64
CA SER A 292 -1.35 -1.81 21.60
C SER A 292 -2.69 -1.35 21.07
N ILE A 293 -3.57 -0.94 21.96
CA ILE A 293 -4.87 -0.41 21.58
C ILE A 293 -4.66 0.85 20.73
N ALA A 294 -3.79 1.76 21.16
CA ALA A 294 -3.45 2.96 20.39
C ALA A 294 -2.89 2.64 19.00
N THR A 295 -1.99 1.66 18.88
CA THR A 295 -1.46 1.24 17.58
C THR A 295 -2.53 0.61 16.68
N PHE A 296 -3.44 -0.21 17.21
CA PHE A 296 -4.52 -0.78 16.40
C PHE A 296 -5.52 0.27 15.93
N ILE A 297 -5.83 1.27 16.77
CA ILE A 297 -6.62 2.43 16.33
C ILE A 297 -5.92 3.14 15.18
N ALA A 298 -4.61 3.41 15.30
CA ALA A 298 -3.84 4.02 14.22
C ALA A 298 -3.87 3.18 12.93
N PHE A 299 -3.70 1.85 13.02
CA PHE A 299 -3.80 0.95 11.87
C PHE A 299 -5.20 0.94 11.24
N ALA A 300 -6.25 0.96 12.04
CA ALA A 300 -7.62 1.05 11.54
C ALA A 300 -7.83 2.37 10.79
N LEU A 301 -7.33 3.49 11.32
CA LEU A 301 -7.41 4.79 10.64
C LEU A 301 -6.63 4.81 9.32
N VAL A 302 -5.42 4.25 9.29
CA VAL A 302 -4.63 4.14 8.06
C VAL A 302 -5.31 3.22 7.03
N ALA A 303 -5.77 2.05 7.45
CA ALA A 303 -6.50 1.11 6.59
C ALA A 303 -7.78 1.75 6.01
N ALA A 304 -8.52 2.50 6.83
CA ALA A 304 -9.71 3.24 6.40
C ALA A 304 -9.35 4.35 5.39
N GLY A 305 -8.28 5.11 5.64
CA GLY A 305 -7.80 6.15 4.73
C GLY A 305 -7.37 5.59 3.36
N ILE A 306 -6.60 4.50 3.34
CA ILE A 306 -6.20 3.82 2.09
C ILE A 306 -7.43 3.27 1.36
N THR A 307 -8.33 2.60 2.08
CA THR A 307 -9.57 2.04 1.51
C THR A 307 -10.44 3.13 0.87
N TYR A 308 -10.61 4.26 1.56
CA TYR A 308 -11.33 5.43 1.03
C TYR A 308 -10.64 5.99 -0.23
N GLY A 309 -9.32 6.10 -0.22
CA GLY A 309 -8.54 6.52 -1.39
C GLY A 309 -8.73 5.60 -2.60
N LEU A 310 -8.69 4.28 -2.40
CA LEU A 310 -8.92 3.28 -3.45
C LEU A 310 -10.35 3.36 -4.02
N GLN A 311 -11.35 3.54 -3.16
CA GLN A 311 -12.74 3.70 -3.60
C GLN A 311 -12.92 4.96 -4.44
N ARG A 312 -12.34 6.09 -4.01
CA ARG A 312 -12.36 7.35 -4.77
C ARG A 312 -11.66 7.21 -6.12
N TYR A 313 -10.51 6.54 -6.14
CA TYR A 313 -9.76 6.29 -7.37
C TYR A 313 -10.58 5.45 -8.36
N THR A 314 -11.20 4.38 -7.89
CA THR A 314 -12.05 3.50 -8.73
C THR A 314 -13.26 4.25 -9.28
N ALA A 315 -13.93 5.07 -8.47
CA ALA A 315 -15.06 5.88 -8.92
C ALA A 315 -14.65 6.89 -9.99
N ASN A 316 -13.46 7.49 -9.86
CA ASN A 316 -12.93 8.41 -10.86
C ASN A 316 -12.59 7.70 -12.19
N LEU A 317 -12.07 6.47 -12.15
CA LEU A 317 -11.82 5.68 -13.36
C LEU A 317 -13.14 5.35 -14.09
N ASN A 318 -14.16 4.90 -13.36
CA ASN A 318 -15.48 4.64 -13.95
C ASN A 318 -16.09 5.90 -14.58
N LEU A 319 -15.90 7.06 -13.95
CA LEU A 319 -16.34 8.36 -14.48
C LEU A 319 -15.65 8.66 -15.80
N GLN A 320 -14.32 8.56 -15.82
CA GLN A 320 -13.51 8.83 -16.99
C GLN A 320 -13.92 7.95 -18.17
N ARG A 321 -14.16 6.65 -17.93
CA ARG A 321 -14.64 5.71 -18.95
C ARG A 321 -15.96 6.16 -19.60
N ILE A 322 -16.96 6.51 -18.79
CA ILE A 322 -18.27 6.95 -19.31
C ILE A 322 -18.12 8.26 -20.10
N ARG A 323 -17.29 9.18 -19.60
CA ARG A 323 -17.00 10.46 -20.26
C ARG A 323 -16.35 10.26 -21.63
N ASP A 324 -15.31 9.44 -21.70
CA ASP A 324 -14.58 9.17 -22.93
C ASP A 324 -15.51 8.52 -23.96
N GLN A 325 -16.36 7.59 -23.53
CA GLN A 325 -17.34 6.96 -24.42
C GLN A 325 -18.41 7.95 -24.92
N ALA A 326 -19.00 8.75 -24.03
CA ALA A 326 -20.00 9.75 -24.42
C ALA A 326 -19.42 10.79 -25.39
N LYS A 327 -18.21 11.29 -25.10
CA LYS A 327 -17.46 12.21 -25.98
C LYS A 327 -17.22 11.61 -27.36
N SER A 328 -16.75 10.36 -27.44
CA SER A 328 -16.48 9.69 -28.72
C SER A 328 -17.73 9.46 -29.56
N ILE A 329 -18.84 9.10 -28.92
CA ILE A 329 -20.13 8.98 -29.60
C ILE A 329 -20.56 10.34 -30.14
N ALA A 330 -20.49 11.41 -29.33
CA ALA A 330 -20.83 12.77 -29.76
C ALA A 330 -19.99 13.23 -30.94
N ALA A 331 -18.67 13.07 -30.87
CA ALA A 331 -17.72 13.47 -31.91
C ALA A 331 -18.02 12.80 -33.25
N THR A 332 -18.33 11.51 -33.21
CA THR A 332 -18.65 10.71 -34.40
C THR A 332 -20.05 11.04 -34.94
N ALA A 333 -21.01 11.23 -34.04
CA ALA A 333 -22.38 11.60 -34.37
C ALA A 333 -22.49 13.00 -35.00
N ALA A 334 -21.59 13.93 -34.65
CA ALA A 334 -21.59 15.27 -35.21
C ALA A 334 -21.37 15.31 -36.73
N LEU A 335 -20.68 14.30 -37.28
CA LEU A 335 -20.39 14.19 -38.72
C LEU A 335 -21.62 13.84 -39.57
N GLN A 336 -22.71 13.41 -38.93
CA GLN A 336 -23.87 12.79 -39.59
C GLN A 336 -24.98 13.78 -39.97
N PHE A 337 -24.78 15.07 -39.68
CA PHE A 337 -25.80 16.10 -39.84
C PHE A 337 -25.38 17.15 -40.87
N ASP A 338 -26.25 17.39 -41.84
CA ASP A 338 -26.07 18.50 -42.79
C ASP A 338 -26.47 19.82 -42.12
N VAL A 339 -25.51 20.75 -42.04
CA VAL A 339 -25.72 22.09 -41.50
C VAL A 339 -26.90 22.81 -42.18
N LYS A 340 -27.13 22.59 -43.48
CA LYS A 340 -28.23 23.22 -44.20
C LYS A 340 -29.60 22.79 -43.68
N ASP A 341 -29.77 21.50 -43.37
CA ASP A 341 -31.00 20.98 -42.79
C ASP A 341 -31.25 21.65 -41.43
N LEU A 342 -30.20 21.72 -40.60
CA LEU A 342 -30.28 22.36 -39.30
C LEU A 342 -30.67 23.84 -39.44
N GLU A 343 -30.09 24.59 -40.36
CA GLU A 343 -30.37 26.03 -40.52
C GLU A 343 -31.86 26.34 -40.74
N THR A 344 -32.62 25.41 -41.34
CA THR A 344 -34.07 25.55 -41.57
C THR A 344 -34.93 25.35 -40.33
N LEU A 345 -34.40 24.72 -39.27
CA LEU A 345 -35.13 24.37 -38.04
C LEU A 345 -34.86 25.42 -36.96
N ARG A 346 -35.77 26.37 -36.78
CA ARG A 346 -35.55 27.55 -35.88
C ARG A 346 -36.67 27.77 -34.89
N THR A 347 -37.89 27.36 -35.23
CA THR A 347 -39.11 27.69 -34.48
C THR A 347 -40.05 26.49 -34.42
N PHE A 348 -41.02 26.54 -33.52
CA PHE A 348 -42.03 25.49 -33.37
C PHE A 348 -42.77 25.14 -34.68
N GLN A 349 -42.96 26.10 -35.59
CA GLN A 349 -43.65 25.85 -36.86
C GLN A 349 -42.85 24.93 -37.79
N ASP A 350 -41.53 24.85 -37.61
CA ASP A 350 -40.64 24.03 -38.43
C ASP A 350 -40.77 22.52 -38.15
N VAL A 351 -41.53 22.13 -37.12
CA VAL A 351 -41.88 20.71 -36.84
C VAL A 351 -42.57 20.04 -38.04
N ALA A 352 -43.26 20.80 -38.88
CA ALA A 352 -43.92 20.28 -40.08
C ALA A 352 -42.97 20.02 -41.26
N ARG A 353 -41.70 20.45 -41.17
CA ARG A 353 -40.72 20.33 -42.24
C ARG A 353 -40.19 18.89 -42.36
N PRO A 354 -39.93 18.41 -43.58
CA PRO A 354 -39.31 17.09 -43.77
C PRO A 354 -37.91 16.99 -43.13
N GLU A 355 -37.17 18.11 -43.08
CA GLU A 355 -35.86 18.20 -42.43
C GLU A 355 -35.93 17.86 -40.92
N TYR A 356 -37.03 18.21 -40.23
CA TYR A 356 -37.20 17.91 -38.81
C TYR A 356 -37.29 16.41 -38.56
N ALA A 357 -38.14 15.72 -39.34
CA ALA A 357 -38.28 14.27 -39.25
C ALA A 357 -36.99 13.54 -39.64
N LYS A 358 -36.25 14.06 -40.63
CA LYS A 358 -34.93 13.54 -41.04
C LYS A 358 -33.92 13.62 -39.89
N VAL A 359 -33.77 14.79 -39.27
CA VAL A 359 -32.80 15.00 -38.17
C VAL A 359 -33.14 14.12 -36.96
N ILE A 360 -34.42 14.04 -36.57
CA ILE A 360 -34.83 13.19 -35.43
C ILE A 360 -34.67 11.71 -35.75
N GLY A 361 -34.97 11.27 -36.99
CA GLY A 361 -34.72 9.90 -37.42
C GLY A 361 -33.24 9.52 -37.26
N GLN A 362 -32.34 10.43 -37.61
CA GLN A 362 -30.90 10.22 -37.43
C GLN A 362 -30.49 10.18 -35.95
N LEU A 363 -31.00 11.10 -35.11
CA LEU A 363 -30.74 11.09 -33.67
C LEU A 363 -31.23 9.79 -33.00
N ASN A 364 -32.40 9.29 -33.39
CA ASN A 364 -32.90 7.99 -32.92
C ASN A 364 -31.97 6.85 -33.32
N LYS A 365 -31.51 6.83 -34.57
CA LYS A 365 -30.58 5.80 -35.04
C LYS A 365 -29.29 5.78 -34.24
N ILE A 366 -28.69 6.96 -33.99
CA ILE A 366 -27.48 7.11 -33.17
C ILE A 366 -27.72 6.59 -31.75
N ARG A 367 -28.85 6.96 -31.13
CA ARG A 367 -29.22 6.47 -29.79
C ARG A 367 -29.41 4.96 -29.77
N ASP A 368 -30.18 4.41 -30.70
CA ASP A 368 -30.53 2.99 -30.74
C ASP A 368 -29.31 2.09 -31.01
N GLN A 369 -28.31 2.61 -31.71
CA GLN A 369 -27.02 1.95 -31.93
C GLN A 369 -26.10 1.96 -30.70
N ASN A 370 -26.40 2.79 -29.69
CA ASN A 370 -25.56 3.00 -28.51
C ASN A 370 -26.36 2.75 -27.21
N PRO A 371 -26.33 1.51 -26.65
CA PRO A 371 -27.20 1.12 -25.54
C PRO A 371 -27.10 1.94 -24.25
N LEU A 372 -25.98 2.66 -24.05
CA LEU A 372 -25.75 3.53 -22.89
C LEU A 372 -26.31 4.95 -23.08
N VAL A 373 -26.56 5.36 -24.33
CA VAL A 373 -27.10 6.69 -24.63
C VAL A 373 -28.59 6.69 -24.39
N LYS A 374 -29.04 7.62 -23.56
CA LYS A 374 -30.43 7.78 -23.17
C LYS A 374 -31.11 8.91 -23.95
N PHE A 375 -30.47 10.08 -23.98
CA PHE A 375 -30.94 11.24 -24.73
C PHE A 375 -29.95 11.58 -25.84
N ALA A 376 -30.46 12.06 -26.96
CA ALA A 376 -29.67 12.55 -28.07
C ALA A 376 -30.38 13.76 -28.67
N TYR A 377 -29.70 14.89 -28.73
CA TYR A 377 -30.30 16.17 -29.09
C TYR A 377 -29.31 17.08 -29.80
N ILE A 378 -29.84 18.11 -30.47
CA ILE A 378 -29.04 19.16 -31.12
C ILE A 378 -29.49 20.51 -30.60
N MET A 379 -28.52 21.33 -30.22
CA MET A 379 -28.72 22.70 -29.76
C MET A 379 -27.89 23.67 -30.61
N ARG A 380 -28.33 24.93 -30.70
CA ARG A 380 -27.55 25.98 -31.37
C ARG A 380 -27.43 27.24 -30.53
N PRO A 381 -26.33 28.00 -30.66
CA PRO A 381 -26.23 29.31 -30.05
C PRO A 381 -27.20 30.27 -30.76
N VAL A 382 -27.87 31.13 -29.99
CA VAL A 382 -28.73 32.19 -30.55
C VAL A 382 -27.91 33.48 -30.68
N PRO A 383 -27.78 34.07 -31.89
CA PRO A 383 -26.97 35.27 -32.09
C PRO A 383 -27.36 36.42 -31.14
N GLY A 384 -26.37 37.00 -30.47
CA GLY A 384 -26.55 38.13 -29.54
C GLY A 384 -27.24 37.75 -28.22
N GLN A 385 -27.41 36.46 -27.93
CA GLN A 385 -28.00 35.95 -26.70
C GLN A 385 -27.02 35.00 -26.00
N GLU A 386 -27.11 34.90 -24.68
CA GLU A 386 -26.23 34.02 -23.90
C GLU A 386 -26.75 32.58 -23.79
N TYR A 387 -27.89 32.26 -24.40
CA TYR A 387 -28.55 30.96 -24.30
C TYR A 387 -28.52 30.15 -25.61
N PHE A 388 -28.78 28.85 -25.49
CA PHE A 388 -28.91 27.94 -26.63
C PHE A 388 -30.39 27.64 -26.91
N ALA A 389 -30.73 27.37 -28.17
CA ALA A 389 -32.05 26.91 -28.55
C ALA A 389 -32.00 25.48 -29.07
N PHE A 390 -33.02 24.68 -28.73
CA PHE A 390 -33.19 23.35 -29.29
C PHE A 390 -33.39 23.42 -30.80
N VAL A 391 -32.79 22.47 -31.50
CA VAL A 391 -32.96 22.24 -32.94
C VAL A 391 -33.83 21.02 -33.15
N ALA A 392 -33.48 19.94 -32.47
CA ALA A 392 -34.17 18.66 -32.50
C ALA A 392 -33.76 17.85 -31.28
N ASP A 393 -34.67 16.99 -30.84
CA ASP A 393 -34.46 16.01 -29.79
C ASP A 393 -34.98 14.65 -30.28
N ALA A 394 -34.29 13.54 -29.95
CA ALA A 394 -34.63 12.20 -30.44
C ALA A 394 -36.07 11.77 -30.13
N ASP A 395 -36.64 12.20 -29.01
CA ASP A 395 -38.00 11.83 -28.60
C ASP A 395 -39.07 12.82 -29.09
N SER A 396 -38.65 13.98 -29.59
CA SER A 396 -39.53 15.09 -29.98
C SER A 396 -40.31 14.91 -31.30
N LEU A 397 -40.23 13.74 -31.97
CA LEU A 397 -40.99 13.50 -33.22
C LEU A 397 -42.51 13.53 -32.98
N ALA A 398 -42.94 13.02 -31.82
CA ALA A 398 -44.34 12.96 -31.42
C ALA A 398 -44.56 13.83 -30.17
N LEU A 399 -44.47 15.17 -30.33
CA LEU A 399 -44.58 16.18 -29.26
C LEU A 399 -45.83 16.07 -28.35
N LYS A 400 -46.83 15.27 -28.72
CA LYS A 400 -48.06 15.02 -27.94
C LYS A 400 -48.06 13.67 -27.19
N ALA A 401 -47.03 12.85 -27.38
CA ALA A 401 -46.93 11.56 -26.71
C ALA A 401 -46.62 11.77 -25.23
N ARG A 402 -47.31 11.04 -24.35
CA ARG A 402 -46.95 10.93 -22.94
C ARG A 402 -46.12 9.67 -22.75
N LYS A 403 -44.81 9.83 -22.56
CA LYS A 403 -43.86 8.75 -22.32
C LYS A 403 -43.05 9.13 -21.09
N ASP A 404 -42.77 8.14 -20.25
CA ASP A 404 -41.75 8.24 -19.20
C ASP A 404 -40.37 8.17 -19.90
N LEU A 405 -39.80 9.35 -20.16
CA LEU A 405 -38.56 9.55 -20.89
C LEU A 405 -37.37 9.21 -20.01
N ASN A 406 -37.36 9.56 -18.72
CA ASN A 406 -36.20 9.27 -17.85
C ASN A 406 -36.22 7.84 -17.27
N ARG A 407 -37.37 7.14 -17.29
CA ARG A 407 -37.63 5.80 -16.73
C ARG A 407 -37.68 5.76 -15.21
N ASP A 408 -38.04 6.86 -14.55
CA ASP A 408 -38.20 6.91 -13.10
C ASP A 408 -39.55 6.34 -12.61
N GLY A 409 -40.43 5.95 -13.55
CA GLY A 409 -41.74 5.35 -13.29
C GLY A 409 -42.87 6.38 -13.18
N PHE A 410 -42.59 7.67 -13.35
CA PHE A 410 -43.56 8.75 -13.36
C PHE A 410 -43.61 9.42 -14.74
N ILE A 411 -44.73 10.12 -15.02
CA ILE A 411 -44.83 11.01 -16.18
C ILE A 411 -45.06 12.41 -15.63
N ASP A 412 -44.03 13.24 -15.62
CA ASP A 412 -44.05 14.58 -15.04
C ASP A 412 -43.31 15.61 -15.92
N ASP A 413 -42.96 16.76 -15.35
CA ASP A 413 -42.29 17.85 -16.07
C ASP A 413 -40.91 17.44 -16.61
N ARG A 414 -40.29 16.37 -16.07
CA ARG A 414 -39.01 15.80 -16.54
C ARG A 414 -39.14 15.02 -17.83
N ASP A 415 -40.37 14.78 -18.29
CA ASP A 415 -40.67 14.11 -19.56
C ASP A 415 -41.05 15.10 -20.67
N HIS A 416 -40.73 16.38 -20.46
CA HIS A 416 -41.00 17.43 -21.42
C HIS A 416 -40.19 17.23 -22.71
N LEU A 417 -40.91 17.24 -23.84
CA LEU A 417 -40.33 17.13 -25.18
C LEU A 417 -40.01 18.52 -25.73
N SER A 418 -38.75 18.73 -26.14
CA SER A 418 -38.28 20.04 -26.59
C SER A 418 -38.38 20.27 -28.10
N PRO A 419 -39.28 21.15 -28.58
CA PRO A 419 -39.40 21.48 -30.00
C PRO A 419 -38.31 22.46 -30.48
N PRO A 420 -38.15 22.63 -31.81
CA PRO A 420 -37.23 23.61 -32.37
C PRO A 420 -37.52 25.04 -31.88
N GLY A 421 -36.48 25.76 -31.51
CA GLY A 421 -36.56 27.12 -31.00
C GLY A 421 -36.88 27.23 -29.51
N GLU A 422 -37.14 26.12 -28.82
CA GLU A 422 -37.28 26.16 -27.36
C GLU A 422 -35.97 26.60 -26.70
N LYS A 423 -36.09 27.47 -25.71
CA LYS A 423 -34.98 28.10 -25.00
C LYS A 423 -34.39 27.14 -23.97
N TYR A 424 -33.08 26.89 -24.06
CA TYR A 424 -32.32 26.18 -23.03
C TYR A 424 -31.47 27.16 -22.22
N ASN A 425 -31.81 27.31 -20.93
CA ASN A 425 -31.22 28.30 -20.03
C ASN A 425 -30.16 27.75 -19.07
N GLU A 426 -29.99 26.43 -19.00
CA GLU A 426 -29.02 25.81 -18.10
C GLU A 426 -27.59 25.94 -18.62
N SER A 427 -26.60 25.58 -17.80
CA SER A 427 -25.17 25.89 -17.96
C SER A 427 -24.69 25.94 -19.42
N THR A 428 -24.58 27.16 -19.95
CA THR A 428 -24.25 27.39 -21.36
C THR A 428 -22.76 27.32 -21.63
N ASP A 429 -21.91 27.42 -20.62
CA ASP A 429 -20.46 27.55 -20.82
C ASP A 429 -19.86 26.28 -21.42
N LYS A 430 -20.31 25.09 -20.99
CA LYS A 430 -19.94 23.83 -21.63
C LYS A 430 -20.45 23.74 -23.07
N LEU A 431 -21.68 24.19 -23.33
CA LEU A 431 -22.19 24.24 -24.71
C LEU A 431 -21.40 25.23 -25.57
N LYS A 432 -20.92 26.35 -25.01
CA LYS A 432 -20.05 27.31 -25.69
C LYS A 432 -18.70 26.68 -26.02
N ASP A 433 -18.06 26.02 -25.05
CA ASP A 433 -16.79 25.32 -25.26
C ASP A 433 -16.94 24.19 -26.31
N ALA A 434 -18.10 23.51 -26.31
CA ALA A 434 -18.42 22.44 -27.25
C ALA A 434 -18.61 22.95 -28.68
N LEU A 435 -18.73 24.26 -28.90
CA LEU A 435 -18.71 24.83 -30.25
C LEU A 435 -17.33 24.71 -30.91
N SER A 436 -16.26 24.52 -30.14
CA SER A 436 -14.89 24.45 -30.66
C SER A 436 -14.36 23.02 -30.79
N PHE A 437 -14.62 22.15 -29.81
CA PHE A 437 -14.09 20.79 -29.81
C PHE A 437 -15.01 19.81 -29.05
N PRO A 438 -14.95 18.49 -29.35
CA PRO A 438 -15.69 17.49 -28.61
C PRO A 438 -15.26 17.40 -27.14
N GLN A 439 -16.21 17.24 -26.23
CA GLN A 439 -15.96 17.14 -24.79
C GLN A 439 -17.06 16.34 -24.08
N ALA A 440 -16.85 16.06 -22.79
CA ALA A 440 -17.86 15.46 -21.93
C ALA A 440 -17.78 16.03 -20.52
N ASP A 441 -18.92 16.02 -19.83
CA ASP A 441 -19.08 16.55 -18.48
C ASP A 441 -18.03 16.05 -17.49
N GLU A 442 -17.48 16.95 -16.66
CA GLU A 442 -16.45 16.59 -15.70
C GLU A 442 -16.90 15.64 -14.59
N ALA A 443 -18.18 15.74 -14.24
CA ALA A 443 -18.87 14.98 -13.22
C ALA A 443 -20.35 14.89 -13.60
N PRO A 444 -21.13 13.95 -13.02
CA PRO A 444 -22.56 13.86 -13.27
C PRO A 444 -23.24 15.20 -12.99
N VAL A 445 -24.02 15.68 -13.96
CA VAL A 445 -24.82 16.90 -13.87
C VAL A 445 -26.27 16.49 -13.70
N THR A 446 -27.03 17.24 -12.90
CA THR A 446 -28.48 17.06 -12.81
C THR A 446 -29.14 18.25 -13.47
N ASP A 447 -29.92 17.99 -14.51
CA ASP A 447 -30.72 18.96 -15.22
C ASP A 447 -32.22 18.72 -14.94
N GLN A 448 -33.08 19.40 -15.69
CA GLN A 448 -34.52 19.23 -15.59
C GLN A 448 -35.05 17.85 -16.02
N TRP A 449 -34.27 16.99 -16.69
CA TRP A 449 -34.70 15.66 -17.13
C TRP A 449 -34.15 14.53 -16.23
N ALA A 450 -32.84 14.52 -15.96
CA ALA A 450 -32.19 13.44 -15.20
C ALA A 450 -30.80 13.82 -14.62
N THR A 451 -30.18 12.88 -13.90
CA THR A 451 -28.74 12.93 -13.59
C THR A 451 -27.96 12.20 -14.68
N ILE A 452 -27.14 12.95 -15.42
CA ILE A 452 -26.52 12.52 -16.67
C ILE A 452 -25.02 12.86 -16.72
N ILE A 453 -24.32 12.22 -17.65
CA ILE A 453 -23.03 12.69 -18.19
C ILE A 453 -23.28 12.96 -19.68
N ALA A 454 -23.22 14.23 -20.08
CA ALA A 454 -23.37 14.64 -21.46
C ALA A 454 -22.03 14.57 -22.20
N GLY A 455 -22.04 13.93 -23.37
CA GLY A 455 -21.01 14.05 -24.40
C GLY A 455 -21.47 15.07 -25.44
N LEU A 456 -20.66 16.08 -25.70
CA LEU A 456 -20.98 17.21 -26.59
C LEU A 456 -19.96 17.30 -27.71
N ALA A 457 -20.42 17.59 -28.94
CA ALA A 457 -19.52 17.84 -30.06
C ALA A 457 -20.07 18.89 -31.05
N PRO A 458 -19.19 19.69 -31.68
CA PRO A 458 -19.60 20.69 -32.65
C PRO A 458 -20.01 20.04 -33.97
N ILE A 459 -21.15 20.45 -34.51
CA ILE A 459 -21.56 20.17 -35.89
C ILE A 459 -21.05 21.31 -36.76
N GLN A 460 -20.10 21.00 -37.65
CA GLN A 460 -19.39 21.97 -38.47
C GLN A 460 -19.77 21.85 -39.95
N ASP A 461 -19.73 22.98 -40.66
CA ASP A 461 -19.83 22.97 -42.12
C ASP A 461 -18.49 22.60 -42.79
N GLN A 462 -18.48 22.53 -44.11
CA GLN A 462 -17.28 22.21 -44.90
C GLN A 462 -16.12 23.22 -44.73
N SER A 463 -16.39 24.42 -44.19
CA SER A 463 -15.37 25.43 -43.89
C SER A 463 -14.82 25.32 -42.46
N GLY A 464 -15.31 24.36 -41.68
CA GLY A 464 -14.97 24.19 -40.25
C GLY A 464 -15.74 25.13 -39.33
N LYS A 465 -16.76 25.85 -39.83
CA LYS A 465 -17.57 26.76 -39.02
C LYS A 465 -18.67 25.97 -38.31
N THR A 466 -18.73 26.10 -36.99
CA THR A 466 -19.74 25.43 -36.17
C THR A 466 -21.12 26.09 -36.32
N ALA A 467 -22.13 25.27 -36.62
CA ALA A 467 -23.52 25.70 -36.76
C ALA A 467 -24.41 25.30 -35.56
N ALA A 468 -24.09 24.16 -34.93
CA ALA A 468 -24.83 23.58 -33.81
C ALA A 468 -23.90 22.68 -32.99
N VAL A 469 -24.41 22.17 -31.86
CA VAL A 469 -23.77 21.17 -31.00
C VAL A 469 -24.71 19.98 -30.88
N ILE A 470 -24.20 18.77 -31.09
CA ILE A 470 -24.89 17.54 -30.71
C ILE A 470 -24.56 17.19 -29.26
N GLY A 471 -25.57 16.81 -28.50
CA GLY A 471 -25.43 16.21 -27.19
C GLY A 471 -25.94 14.77 -27.18
N VAL A 472 -25.19 13.90 -26.49
CA VAL A 472 -25.59 12.53 -26.16
C VAL A 472 -25.40 12.30 -24.67
N ASP A 473 -26.47 11.89 -23.99
CA ASP A 473 -26.47 11.78 -22.54
C ASP A 473 -26.48 10.32 -22.11
N VAL A 474 -25.55 9.98 -21.23
CA VAL A 474 -25.55 8.70 -20.54
C VAL A 474 -26.23 8.88 -19.19
N LEU A 475 -27.25 8.07 -18.92
CA LEU A 475 -27.99 8.10 -17.65
C LEU A 475 -27.12 7.55 -16.51
N VAL A 476 -27.02 8.31 -15.41
CA VAL A 476 -26.19 7.97 -14.24
C VAL A 476 -27.06 7.85 -13.00
N GLU A 477 -28.20 7.19 -13.13
CA GLU A 477 -29.07 6.91 -11.99
C GLU A 477 -28.33 6.04 -10.97
N ASN A 478 -28.28 6.53 -9.72
CA ASN A 478 -27.55 5.92 -8.62
C ASN A 478 -26.04 5.75 -8.88
N TRP A 479 -25.32 6.86 -9.09
CA TRP A 479 -23.84 6.93 -9.04
C TRP A 479 -23.23 6.14 -7.87
N ASP A 480 -23.89 6.17 -6.71
CA ASP A 480 -23.50 5.40 -5.53
C ASP A 480 -23.72 3.89 -5.69
N ALA A 481 -24.71 3.43 -6.45
CA ALA A 481 -24.93 2.01 -6.72
C ALA A 481 -23.92 1.46 -7.74
N LEU A 482 -23.62 2.21 -8.80
CA LEU A 482 -22.58 1.86 -9.78
C LEU A 482 -21.19 1.70 -9.13
N ASN A 483 -20.89 2.51 -8.10
CA ASN A 483 -19.64 2.44 -7.34
C ASN A 483 -19.68 1.46 -6.14
N LYS A 484 -20.86 0.99 -5.70
CA LYS A 484 -21.01 -0.02 -4.64
C LYS A 484 -20.85 -1.45 -5.17
N VAL A 485 -21.22 -1.71 -6.42
CA VAL A 485 -21.25 -3.09 -6.97
C VAL A 485 -19.85 -3.64 -7.27
N SER A 486 -18.86 -2.80 -7.57
CA SER A 486 -17.54 -3.27 -8.02
C SER A 486 -16.44 -3.29 -6.93
N PHE A 487 -16.62 -2.61 -5.79
CA PHE A 487 -15.58 -2.54 -4.75
C PHE A 487 -16.19 -2.62 -3.34
N ASN A 488 -16.24 -3.83 -2.79
CA ASN A 488 -16.57 -4.03 -1.37
C ASN A 488 -15.42 -3.51 -0.50
N ALA A 489 -15.43 -2.21 -0.23
CA ALA A 489 -14.45 -1.49 0.60
C ALA A 489 -14.13 -2.20 1.92
N ILE A 490 -15.11 -2.93 2.47
CA ILE A 490 -14.95 -3.71 3.69
C ILE A 490 -13.88 -4.80 3.56
N TYR A 491 -13.70 -5.44 2.41
CA TYR A 491 -12.67 -6.47 2.22
C TYR A 491 -11.27 -5.87 2.18
N SER A 492 -11.09 -4.75 1.47
CA SER A 492 -9.83 -4.01 1.43
C SER A 492 -9.44 -3.49 2.81
N PHE A 493 -10.41 -2.95 3.56
CA PHE A 493 -10.21 -2.52 4.94
C PHE A 493 -9.76 -3.68 5.84
N VAL A 494 -10.50 -4.81 5.83
CA VAL A 494 -10.19 -5.98 6.64
C VAL A 494 -8.81 -6.55 6.27
N GLY A 495 -8.52 -6.67 4.97
CA GLY A 495 -7.22 -7.15 4.48
C GLY A 495 -6.04 -6.30 4.95
N LEU A 496 -6.13 -4.97 4.77
CA LEU A 496 -5.08 -4.03 5.20
C LEU A 496 -4.93 -3.99 6.73
N PHE A 497 -6.05 -4.00 7.46
CA PHE A 497 -6.02 -4.02 8.91
C PHE A 497 -5.34 -5.29 9.44
N LEU A 498 -5.71 -6.46 8.90
CA LEU A 498 -5.09 -7.74 9.27
C LEU A 498 -3.60 -7.77 8.89
N LEU A 499 -3.21 -7.19 7.75
CA LEU A 499 -1.82 -7.06 7.34
C LEU A 499 -1.01 -6.25 8.36
N PHE A 500 -1.51 -5.09 8.78
CA PHE A 500 -0.81 -4.28 9.79
C PHE A 500 -0.74 -4.97 11.15
N VAL A 501 -1.81 -5.65 11.57
CA VAL A 501 -1.80 -6.49 12.78
C VAL A 501 -0.73 -7.58 12.68
N PHE A 502 -0.59 -8.22 11.52
CA PHE A 502 0.42 -9.27 11.29
C PHE A 502 1.85 -8.74 11.27
N ILE A 503 2.12 -7.63 10.57
CA ILE A 503 3.44 -6.96 10.56
C ILE A 503 3.85 -6.61 11.99
N ARG A 504 2.91 -6.09 12.77
CA ARG A 504 3.15 -5.73 14.16
C ARG A 504 3.36 -6.95 15.05
N LEU A 505 2.61 -8.03 14.83
CA LEU A 505 2.79 -9.29 15.55
C LEU A 505 4.22 -9.84 15.33
N ALA A 506 4.71 -9.80 14.08
CA ALA A 506 6.08 -10.19 13.74
C ALA A 506 7.13 -9.29 14.41
N ALA A 507 6.88 -7.98 14.51
CA ALA A 507 7.81 -7.02 15.11
C ALA A 507 7.83 -7.04 16.65
N PHE A 508 6.70 -7.34 17.31
CA PHE A 508 6.55 -7.21 18.76
C PHE A 508 7.34 -8.23 19.56
N ASN A 509 7.71 -9.37 18.97
CA ASN A 509 8.25 -10.47 19.77
C ASN A 509 9.31 -11.26 19.01
N LYS A 510 10.58 -10.86 19.18
CA LYS A 510 11.73 -11.48 18.50
C LYS A 510 11.91 -12.97 18.86
N SER A 511 11.65 -13.36 20.11
CA SER A 511 11.65 -14.79 20.52
C SER A 511 10.45 -15.54 19.95
N LEU A 512 9.29 -14.89 19.81
CA LEU A 512 8.12 -15.50 19.19
C LEU A 512 8.30 -15.58 17.67
N PHE A 513 9.03 -14.66 17.03
CA PHE A 513 9.46 -14.77 15.64
C PHE A 513 10.46 -15.91 15.45
N GLU A 514 11.45 -16.07 16.33
CA GLU A 514 12.36 -17.23 16.30
C GLU A 514 11.63 -18.56 16.59
N GLU A 515 10.65 -18.58 17.49
CA GLU A 515 9.81 -19.75 17.78
C GLU A 515 8.82 -20.03 16.64
N ILE A 516 8.20 -19.01 16.05
CA ILE A 516 7.40 -19.10 14.83
C ILE A 516 8.28 -19.58 13.67
N TRP A 517 9.54 -19.13 13.58
CA TRP A 517 10.51 -19.63 12.60
C TRP A 517 10.83 -21.11 12.83
N MET A 518 10.86 -21.59 14.09
CA MET A 518 10.91 -23.02 14.39
C MET A 518 9.61 -23.73 13.98
N VAL A 519 8.45 -23.10 14.13
CA VAL A 519 7.16 -23.61 13.64
C VAL A 519 7.13 -23.65 12.10
N PHE A 520 7.73 -22.69 11.40
CA PHE A 520 7.95 -22.74 9.94
C PHE A 520 8.93 -23.84 9.51
N LYS A 521 9.68 -24.46 10.44
CA LYS A 521 10.39 -25.72 10.18
C LYS A 521 9.50 -26.95 10.34
N LEU A 522 8.29 -26.84 10.88
CA LEU A 522 7.39 -28.00 10.94
C LEU A 522 6.85 -28.26 9.53
N ARG A 523 6.99 -29.50 9.06
CA ARG A 523 6.47 -29.96 7.77
C ARG A 523 5.01 -29.55 7.55
N LYS A 524 4.17 -29.64 8.59
CA LYS A 524 2.75 -29.24 8.53
C LYS A 524 2.57 -27.76 8.17
N VAL A 525 3.39 -26.88 8.71
CA VAL A 525 3.31 -25.43 8.45
C VAL A 525 3.84 -25.10 7.07
N LEU A 526 4.94 -25.73 6.62
CA LEU A 526 5.42 -25.59 5.25
C LEU A 526 4.37 -26.00 4.21
N VAL A 527 3.64 -27.10 4.47
CA VAL A 527 2.52 -27.53 3.63
C VAL A 527 1.40 -26.48 3.65
N THR A 528 0.99 -25.97 4.81
CA THR A 528 -0.03 -24.90 4.89
C THR A 528 0.39 -23.65 4.12
N VAL A 529 1.64 -23.21 4.27
CA VAL A 529 2.17 -22.03 3.58
C VAL A 529 2.26 -22.28 2.07
N GLY A 530 2.62 -23.49 1.65
CA GLY A 530 2.58 -23.90 0.25
C GLY A 530 1.17 -23.82 -0.34
N ILE A 531 0.16 -24.32 0.38
CA ILE A 531 -1.25 -24.21 -0.02
C ILE A 531 -1.66 -22.73 -0.11
N CYS A 532 -1.28 -21.89 0.85
CA CYS A 532 -1.57 -20.46 0.79
C CYS A 532 -0.88 -19.76 -0.39
N ALA A 533 0.37 -20.14 -0.72
CA ALA A 533 1.10 -19.60 -1.86
C ALA A 533 0.45 -20.01 -3.20
N GLU A 534 -0.03 -21.26 -3.31
CA GLU A 534 -0.81 -21.72 -4.46
C GLU A 534 -2.13 -20.96 -4.60
N ILE A 535 -2.89 -20.80 -3.51
CA ILE A 535 -4.11 -19.98 -3.53
C ILE A 535 -3.80 -18.55 -3.95
N ALA A 536 -2.73 -17.95 -3.42
CA ALA A 536 -2.30 -16.61 -3.81
C ALA A 536 -1.91 -16.54 -5.30
N PHE A 537 -1.27 -17.59 -5.85
CA PHE A 537 -0.95 -17.70 -7.27
C PHE A 537 -2.22 -17.70 -8.13
N PHE A 538 -3.19 -18.58 -7.82
CA PHE A 538 -4.46 -18.63 -8.57
C PHE A 538 -5.26 -17.34 -8.45
N ILE A 539 -5.28 -16.69 -7.28
CA ILE A 539 -5.92 -15.37 -7.12
C ILE A 539 -5.21 -14.32 -7.97
N THR A 540 -3.88 -14.29 -7.96
CA THR A 540 -3.09 -13.31 -8.73
C THR A 540 -3.27 -13.54 -10.23
N LEU A 541 -3.28 -14.80 -10.68
CA LEU A 541 -3.55 -15.17 -12.07
C LEU A 541 -4.97 -14.79 -12.46
N PHE A 542 -5.96 -15.05 -11.61
CA PHE A 542 -7.34 -14.63 -11.83
C PHE A 542 -7.44 -13.10 -11.96
N LEU A 543 -6.80 -12.35 -11.06
CA LEU A 543 -6.78 -10.88 -11.13
C LEU A 543 -6.12 -10.38 -12.42
N TYR A 544 -4.98 -10.95 -12.82
CA TYR A 544 -4.33 -10.62 -14.09
C TYR A 544 -5.26 -10.83 -15.29
N LEU A 545 -5.90 -12.00 -15.37
CA LEU A 545 -6.85 -12.33 -16.45
C LEU A 545 -8.09 -11.43 -16.40
N HIS A 546 -8.58 -11.12 -15.20
CA HIS A 546 -9.74 -10.26 -15.01
C HIS A 546 -9.44 -8.81 -15.39
N THR A 547 -8.28 -8.27 -15.04
CA THR A 547 -7.84 -6.92 -15.43
C THR A 547 -7.67 -6.82 -16.94
N LEU A 548 -7.07 -7.81 -17.60
CA LEU A 548 -7.01 -7.86 -19.06
C LEU A 548 -8.40 -7.90 -19.70
N LYS A 549 -9.33 -8.66 -19.10
CA LYS A 549 -10.72 -8.72 -19.56
C LYS A 549 -11.42 -7.36 -19.46
N ILE A 550 -11.32 -6.68 -18.32
CA ILE A 550 -11.94 -5.35 -18.12
C ILE A 550 -11.38 -4.35 -19.13
N MET A 551 -10.05 -4.27 -19.27
CA MET A 551 -9.40 -3.36 -20.21
C MET A 551 -9.90 -3.61 -21.64
N LYS A 552 -10.01 -4.87 -22.05
CA LYS A 552 -10.53 -5.26 -23.36
C LYS A 552 -11.99 -4.87 -23.54
N GLU A 553 -12.85 -5.16 -22.55
CA GLU A 553 -14.27 -4.79 -22.59
C GLU A 553 -14.45 -3.28 -22.71
N GLU A 554 -13.65 -2.50 -21.97
CA GLU A 554 -13.68 -1.03 -21.98
C GLU A 554 -13.28 -0.45 -23.33
N ILE A 555 -12.09 -0.78 -23.83
CA ILE A 555 -11.58 -0.28 -25.11
C ILE A 555 -12.47 -0.79 -26.25
N GLY A 556 -12.76 -2.10 -26.27
CA GLY A 556 -13.57 -2.72 -27.31
C GLY A 556 -14.98 -2.15 -27.40
N THR A 557 -15.66 -1.92 -26.27
CA THR A 557 -16.99 -1.31 -26.27
C THR A 557 -16.96 0.10 -26.84
N ARG A 558 -15.94 0.90 -26.51
CA ARG A 558 -15.77 2.24 -27.07
C ARG A 558 -15.57 2.19 -28.59
N LEU A 559 -14.64 1.38 -29.09
CA LEU A 559 -14.36 1.25 -30.53
C LEU A 559 -15.59 0.74 -31.29
N MET A 560 -16.31 -0.24 -30.73
CA MET A 560 -17.56 -0.75 -31.28
C MET A 560 -18.62 0.34 -31.37
N SER A 561 -18.80 1.18 -30.33
CA SER A 561 -19.72 2.32 -30.36
C SER A 561 -19.38 3.34 -31.44
N ILE A 562 -18.09 3.64 -31.62
CA ILE A 562 -17.62 4.53 -32.69
C ILE A 562 -17.96 3.92 -34.05
N ALA A 563 -17.60 2.65 -34.29
CA ALA A 563 -17.89 1.96 -35.54
C ALA A 563 -19.40 1.88 -35.81
N ALA A 564 -20.20 1.51 -34.81
CA ALA A 564 -21.66 1.40 -34.92
C ALA A 564 -22.31 2.71 -35.35
N THR A 565 -21.83 3.81 -34.76
CA THR A 565 -22.29 5.16 -35.07
C THR A 565 -21.83 5.54 -36.48
N ALA A 566 -20.53 5.41 -36.79
CA ALA A 566 -19.95 5.84 -38.06
C ALA A 566 -20.38 5.01 -39.29
N ALA A 567 -20.78 3.75 -39.12
CA ALA A 567 -21.07 2.86 -40.25
C ALA A 567 -22.17 3.42 -41.19
N SER A 568 -23.13 4.20 -40.67
CA SER A 568 -24.19 4.80 -41.49
C SER A 568 -23.73 5.97 -42.36
N GLU A 569 -22.52 6.48 -42.15
CA GLU A 569 -21.98 7.58 -42.94
C GLU A 569 -21.52 7.14 -44.33
N PHE A 570 -21.32 5.84 -44.56
CA PHE A 570 -20.76 5.34 -45.80
C PHE A 570 -21.88 4.96 -46.77
N ASP A 571 -21.87 5.55 -47.98
CA ASP A 571 -22.79 5.16 -49.04
C ASP A 571 -22.36 3.80 -49.60
N PRO A 572 -23.20 2.76 -49.52
CA PRO A 572 -22.88 1.44 -50.02
C PRO A 572 -22.51 1.44 -51.52
N LYS A 573 -23.09 2.35 -52.32
CA LYS A 573 -22.78 2.49 -53.75
C LYS A 573 -21.38 3.04 -53.99
N ASP A 574 -20.88 3.89 -53.09
CA ASP A 574 -19.50 4.37 -53.18
C ASP A 574 -18.55 3.21 -52.93
N LEU A 575 -18.85 2.37 -51.94
CA LEU A 575 -18.03 1.20 -51.60
C LEU A 575 -18.00 0.20 -52.75
N GLU A 576 -19.14 -0.16 -53.34
CA GLU A 576 -19.23 -1.10 -54.48
C GLU A 576 -18.36 -0.73 -55.69
N GLN A 577 -17.93 0.53 -55.81
CA GLN A 577 -17.08 0.98 -56.92
C GLN A 577 -15.58 0.79 -56.66
N LEU A 578 -15.16 0.35 -55.48
CA LEU A 578 -13.77 0.34 -55.02
C LEU A 578 -13.23 -1.08 -54.86
N HIS A 579 -12.42 -1.53 -55.81
CA HIS A 579 -11.90 -2.91 -55.86
C HIS A 579 -10.43 -3.01 -56.22
N ILE A 580 -9.82 -1.97 -56.80
CA ILE A 580 -8.42 -1.98 -57.21
C ILE A 580 -7.72 -0.67 -56.84
N ALA A 581 -6.38 -0.69 -56.75
CA ALA A 581 -5.60 0.50 -56.41
C ALA A 581 -5.86 1.73 -57.29
N GLY A 582 -6.19 1.54 -58.57
CA GLY A 582 -6.56 2.64 -59.47
C GLY A 582 -7.82 3.41 -59.04
N ASP A 583 -8.69 2.77 -58.26
CA ASP A 583 -9.95 3.34 -57.79
C ASP A 583 -9.75 4.43 -56.74
N MET A 584 -8.56 4.53 -56.13
CA MET A 584 -8.23 5.63 -55.21
C MET A 584 -8.37 7.02 -55.85
N LYS A 585 -8.36 7.12 -57.19
CA LYS A 585 -8.61 8.38 -57.92
C LYS A 585 -10.09 8.74 -58.03
N LYS A 586 -11.00 7.80 -57.81
CA LYS A 586 -12.45 8.01 -57.96
C LYS A 586 -12.91 8.98 -56.88
N GLU A 587 -13.88 9.82 -57.22
CA GLU A 587 -14.54 10.69 -56.23
C GLU A 587 -15.18 9.88 -55.10
N ALA A 588 -15.68 8.68 -55.40
CA ALA A 588 -16.20 7.74 -54.39
C ALA A 588 -15.14 7.41 -53.33
N TYR A 589 -13.90 7.10 -53.73
CA TYR A 589 -12.81 6.85 -52.79
C TYR A 589 -12.50 8.08 -51.96
N GLN A 590 -12.39 9.25 -52.59
CA GLN A 590 -12.05 10.49 -51.88
C GLN A 590 -13.11 10.84 -50.82
N ARG A 591 -14.41 10.62 -51.10
CA ARG A 591 -15.48 10.79 -50.10
C ARG A 591 -15.32 9.83 -48.93
N VAL A 592 -15.05 8.55 -49.20
CA VAL A 592 -14.86 7.52 -48.15
C VAL A 592 -13.63 7.85 -47.31
N PHE A 593 -12.50 8.18 -47.95
CA PHE A 593 -11.24 8.55 -47.32
C PHE A 593 -11.39 9.76 -46.39
N THR A 594 -12.05 10.83 -46.86
CA THR A 594 -12.32 12.01 -46.03
C THR A 594 -13.16 11.66 -44.80
N LYS A 595 -14.17 10.79 -44.93
CA LYS A 595 -15.01 10.35 -43.81
C LYS A 595 -14.23 9.53 -42.79
N LEU A 596 -13.40 8.58 -43.24
CA LEU A 596 -12.54 7.78 -42.36
C LEU A 596 -11.58 8.66 -41.56
N ASN A 597 -10.95 9.64 -42.21
CA ASN A 597 -10.07 10.60 -41.53
C ASN A 597 -10.83 11.46 -40.52
N ALA A 598 -12.02 11.98 -40.88
CA ALA A 598 -12.82 12.77 -39.95
C ALA A 598 -13.22 11.98 -38.68
N ILE A 599 -13.52 10.68 -38.83
CA ILE A 599 -13.82 9.79 -37.68
C ILE A 599 -12.58 9.62 -36.79
N ARG A 600 -11.41 9.38 -37.40
CA ARG A 600 -10.14 9.23 -36.67
C ARG A 600 -9.73 10.52 -35.97
N ASP A 601 -9.72 11.65 -36.67
CA ASP A 601 -9.29 12.94 -36.15
C ASP A 601 -10.20 13.42 -35.00
N GLY A 602 -11.49 13.06 -35.05
CA GLY A 602 -12.45 13.30 -33.96
C GLY A 602 -12.21 12.45 -32.71
N ASN A 603 -11.39 11.40 -32.79
CA ASN A 603 -11.16 10.41 -31.74
C ASN A 603 -9.66 10.07 -31.63
N PRO A 604 -8.87 10.87 -30.88
CA PRO A 604 -7.40 10.78 -30.86
C PRO A 604 -6.81 9.43 -30.40
N SER A 605 -7.61 8.55 -29.79
CA SER A 605 -7.17 7.21 -29.38
C SER A 605 -7.26 6.17 -30.49
N ILE A 606 -7.87 6.48 -31.63
CA ILE A 606 -7.97 5.57 -32.78
C ILE A 606 -6.64 5.60 -33.53
N SER A 607 -6.06 4.43 -33.75
CA SER A 607 -4.87 4.26 -34.59
C SER A 607 -5.28 4.12 -36.06
N TYR A 608 -6.26 3.25 -36.35
CA TYR A 608 -6.68 2.95 -37.71
C TYR A 608 -8.19 3.01 -37.87
N ALA A 609 -8.63 3.51 -39.03
CA ALA A 609 -10.01 3.45 -39.48
C ALA A 609 -10.04 2.96 -40.92
N TYR A 610 -10.69 1.83 -41.18
CA TYR A 610 -10.66 1.17 -42.47
C TYR A 610 -12.00 0.52 -42.80
N ILE A 611 -12.20 0.20 -44.08
CA ILE A 611 -13.36 -0.56 -44.56
C ILE A 611 -12.86 -1.79 -45.28
N MET A 612 -13.40 -2.94 -44.90
CA MET A 612 -13.14 -4.21 -45.58
C MET A 612 -14.44 -4.83 -46.07
N ARG A 613 -14.35 -5.67 -47.10
CA ARG A 613 -15.46 -6.55 -47.50
C ARG A 613 -15.00 -7.99 -47.60
N GLN A 614 -15.94 -8.90 -47.43
CA GLN A 614 -15.70 -10.33 -47.55
C GLN A 614 -15.51 -10.70 -49.02
N THR A 615 -14.57 -11.58 -49.32
CA THR A 615 -14.47 -12.21 -50.64
C THR A 615 -15.34 -13.46 -50.73
N ALA A 616 -15.26 -14.21 -51.83
CA ALA A 616 -15.92 -15.52 -51.94
C ALA A 616 -15.35 -16.56 -50.94
N ASP A 617 -14.11 -16.37 -50.49
CA ASP A 617 -13.51 -17.16 -49.43
C ASP A 617 -13.82 -16.51 -48.07
N PRO A 618 -14.48 -17.23 -47.13
CA PRO A 618 -14.85 -16.67 -45.84
C PRO A 618 -13.67 -16.30 -44.92
N PHE A 619 -12.44 -16.72 -45.25
CA PHE A 619 -11.22 -16.38 -44.52
C PHE A 619 -10.41 -15.25 -45.18
N VAL A 620 -10.82 -14.80 -46.36
CA VAL A 620 -10.14 -13.73 -47.09
C VAL A 620 -11.04 -12.53 -47.21
N TRP A 621 -10.55 -11.41 -46.70
CA TRP A 621 -11.16 -10.09 -46.83
C TRP A 621 -10.36 -9.26 -47.82
N GLU A 622 -11.01 -8.28 -48.42
CA GLU A 622 -10.32 -7.27 -49.21
C GLU A 622 -10.55 -5.88 -48.62
N PHE A 623 -9.48 -5.08 -48.58
CA PHE A 623 -9.58 -3.68 -48.24
C PHE A 623 -10.36 -2.93 -49.31
N VAL A 624 -11.25 -2.05 -48.85
CA VAL A 624 -12.07 -1.17 -49.68
C VAL A 624 -11.56 0.25 -49.63
N ALA A 625 -11.23 0.70 -48.44
CA ALA A 625 -10.63 1.99 -48.17
C ALA A 625 -9.95 1.97 -46.81
N ASP A 626 -8.98 2.84 -46.64
CA ASP A 626 -8.19 2.96 -45.43
C ASP A 626 -7.90 4.46 -45.17
N ALA A 627 -7.88 4.88 -43.90
CA ALA A 627 -7.70 6.28 -43.52
C ALA A 627 -6.31 6.83 -43.84
N ASP A 628 -5.34 5.95 -44.03
CA ASP A 628 -3.93 6.27 -44.22
C ASP A 628 -3.48 6.20 -45.67
N SER A 629 -4.29 5.53 -46.49
CA SER A 629 -3.97 5.19 -47.86
C SER A 629 -4.72 6.10 -48.83
N ASN A 630 -3.99 6.94 -49.58
CA ASN A 630 -4.59 7.72 -50.67
C ASN A 630 -3.63 7.83 -51.86
N TYR A 631 -4.18 7.90 -53.08
CA TYR A 631 -3.41 8.13 -54.29
C TYR A 631 -2.60 9.44 -54.24
N TYR A 632 -3.10 10.45 -53.54
CA TYR A 632 -2.48 11.78 -53.46
C TYR A 632 -1.52 11.94 -52.27
N ILE A 633 -1.35 10.91 -51.43
CA ILE A 633 -0.36 10.90 -50.34
C ILE A 633 0.95 10.30 -50.88
N PRO A 634 2.12 10.96 -50.66
CA PRO A 634 3.39 10.45 -51.15
C PRO A 634 3.72 9.05 -50.59
N GLN A 635 4.02 8.08 -51.46
CA GLN A 635 4.26 6.68 -51.09
C GLN A 635 5.61 6.40 -50.40
N VAL A 636 6.38 7.42 -50.00
CA VAL A 636 7.77 7.22 -49.54
C VAL A 636 8.05 7.98 -48.26
N GLY A 637 8.40 7.24 -47.20
CA GLY A 637 9.09 7.76 -46.01
C GLY A 637 8.30 8.74 -45.14
N SER A 638 6.97 8.68 -45.18
CA SER A 638 6.11 9.40 -44.24
C SER A 638 5.70 8.42 -43.15
N ASP A 639 5.95 8.80 -41.90
CA ASP A 639 5.49 8.09 -40.72
C ASP A 639 3.97 8.30 -40.60
N ILE A 640 3.23 7.35 -41.16
CA ILE A 640 1.78 7.37 -41.32
C ILE A 640 1.11 7.21 -39.95
N ASN A 641 1.63 6.30 -39.13
CA ASN A 641 1.07 5.99 -37.81
C ASN A 641 1.55 6.96 -36.70
N GLN A 642 2.46 7.89 -37.03
CA GLN A 642 3.04 8.93 -36.17
C GLN A 642 3.88 8.39 -34.99
N ASP A 643 4.50 7.22 -35.14
CA ASP A 643 5.33 6.59 -34.10
C ASP A 643 6.84 6.90 -34.20
N LEU A 644 7.23 7.71 -35.20
CA LEU A 644 8.58 8.13 -35.56
C LEU A 644 9.49 7.00 -36.07
N VAL A 645 8.91 5.86 -36.45
CA VAL A 645 9.58 4.70 -37.04
C VAL A 645 9.00 4.49 -38.45
N LEU A 646 9.88 4.30 -39.45
CA LEU A 646 9.46 3.95 -40.80
C LEU A 646 9.52 2.44 -40.98
N ASP A 647 8.38 1.76 -40.99
CA ASP A 647 8.30 0.31 -41.15
C ASP A 647 7.07 -0.15 -41.97
N GLU A 648 6.71 -1.44 -41.90
CA GLU A 648 5.58 -2.01 -42.65
C GLU A 648 4.22 -1.41 -42.22
N ALA A 649 4.15 -0.68 -41.10
CA ALA A 649 3.00 0.12 -40.67
C ALA A 649 2.74 1.36 -41.53
N ASP A 650 3.73 1.76 -42.33
CA ASP A 650 3.65 2.89 -43.24
C ASP A 650 3.40 2.47 -44.70
N GLU A 651 3.11 1.19 -44.94
CA GLU A 651 2.74 0.71 -46.27
C GLU A 651 1.29 1.05 -46.63
N ASN A 652 1.12 1.63 -47.81
CA ASN A 652 -0.18 2.03 -48.34
C ASN A 652 -1.03 0.78 -48.70
N VAL A 653 -2.20 0.66 -48.08
CA VAL A 653 -3.17 -0.40 -48.28
C VAL A 653 -4.26 0.05 -49.26
N ALA A 654 -4.09 -0.33 -50.52
CA ALA A 654 -5.00 0.04 -51.60
C ALA A 654 -6.27 -0.83 -51.65
N PRO A 655 -7.35 -0.36 -52.30
CA PRO A 655 -8.52 -1.20 -52.57
C PRO A 655 -8.13 -2.50 -53.31
N GLY A 656 -8.69 -3.63 -52.88
CA GLY A 656 -8.43 -4.95 -53.44
C GLY A 656 -7.25 -5.70 -52.82
N VAL A 657 -6.50 -5.08 -51.90
CA VAL A 657 -5.47 -5.79 -51.12
C VAL A 657 -6.15 -6.83 -50.23
N GLN A 658 -5.69 -8.08 -50.31
CA GLN A 658 -6.26 -9.18 -49.56
C GLN A 658 -5.69 -9.26 -48.14
N TYR A 659 -6.59 -9.42 -47.17
CA TYR A 659 -6.30 -9.65 -45.77
C TYR A 659 -6.74 -11.06 -45.38
N PHE A 660 -5.80 -11.87 -44.90
CA PHE A 660 -6.02 -13.28 -44.57
C PHE A 660 -6.25 -13.42 -43.06
N LEU A 661 -7.45 -13.81 -42.66
CA LEU A 661 -7.77 -14.05 -41.25
C LEU A 661 -7.26 -15.41 -40.79
N LYS A 662 -6.75 -15.48 -39.56
CA LYS A 662 -6.46 -16.76 -38.89
C LYS A 662 -7.78 -17.49 -38.56
N GLU A 663 -7.79 -18.82 -38.65
CA GLU A 663 -8.97 -19.72 -38.54
C GLU A 663 -9.93 -19.46 -37.35
N ASN A 664 -9.51 -18.74 -36.29
CA ASN A 664 -10.32 -18.47 -35.09
C ASN A 664 -10.70 -16.99 -34.89
N ALA A 665 -10.31 -16.06 -35.78
CA ALA A 665 -10.54 -14.62 -35.59
C ALA A 665 -11.99 -14.16 -35.95
N ASN A 666 -12.85 -15.08 -36.38
CA ASN A 666 -13.76 -14.82 -37.50
C ASN A 666 -15.25 -14.69 -37.17
N GLU A 667 -15.73 -14.92 -35.94
CA GLU A 667 -17.19 -14.93 -35.72
C GLU A 667 -17.85 -13.53 -35.70
N LYS A 668 -17.08 -12.45 -35.48
CA LYS A 668 -17.68 -11.13 -35.17
C LYS A 668 -17.77 -10.15 -36.33
N PHE A 669 -16.81 -10.12 -37.25
CA PHE A 669 -16.91 -9.31 -38.48
C PHE A 669 -18.13 -9.69 -39.33
N PHE A 670 -18.57 -10.96 -39.25
CA PHE A 670 -19.75 -11.49 -39.96
C PHE A 670 -21.04 -11.47 -39.15
N SER A 671 -21.03 -10.99 -37.91
CA SER A 671 -22.19 -11.12 -37.02
C SER A 671 -23.42 -10.30 -37.47
N GLY A 672 -23.28 -9.50 -38.54
CA GLY A 672 -24.32 -8.60 -39.03
C GLY A 672 -24.71 -7.55 -37.99
N LYS A 673 -23.88 -7.37 -36.96
CA LYS A 673 -24.10 -6.49 -35.82
C LYS A 673 -22.77 -5.84 -35.43
N PRO A 674 -22.82 -4.66 -34.79
CA PRO A 674 -21.62 -4.09 -34.19
C PRO A 674 -21.01 -5.03 -33.15
N ALA A 675 -19.69 -5.16 -33.18
CA ALA A 675 -18.95 -6.04 -32.30
C ALA A 675 -17.50 -5.58 -32.10
N TYR A 676 -16.81 -6.09 -31.09
CA TYR A 676 -15.37 -5.89 -30.92
C TYR A 676 -14.63 -7.23 -30.74
N SER A 677 -13.31 -7.23 -30.97
CA SER A 677 -12.48 -8.43 -30.94
C SER A 677 -12.48 -9.13 -29.57
N GLU A 678 -12.67 -10.45 -29.55
CA GLU A 678 -12.63 -11.23 -28.30
C GLU A 678 -11.22 -11.42 -27.77
N ASP A 679 -10.25 -11.47 -28.65
CA ASP A 679 -8.84 -11.57 -28.28
C ASP A 679 -8.09 -10.36 -28.80
N PHE A 680 -6.91 -10.16 -28.24
CA PHE A 680 -5.96 -9.21 -28.79
C PHE A 680 -5.51 -9.71 -30.16
N LEU A 681 -5.69 -8.88 -31.17
CA LEU A 681 -5.16 -9.14 -32.48
C LEU A 681 -3.67 -8.79 -32.47
N ILE A 682 -2.88 -9.67 -33.08
CA ILE A 682 -1.43 -9.51 -33.19
C ILE A 682 -1.05 -9.83 -34.63
N ASP A 683 -0.54 -8.82 -35.30
CA ASP A 683 0.07 -8.91 -36.63
C ASP A 683 1.41 -8.16 -36.65
N GLN A 684 1.87 -7.81 -37.85
CA GLN A 684 3.14 -7.12 -38.07
C GLN A 684 3.17 -5.71 -37.47
N TRP A 685 2.02 -5.09 -37.22
CA TRP A 685 1.89 -3.73 -36.73
C TRP A 685 1.84 -3.64 -35.20
N GLY A 686 1.48 -4.73 -34.51
CA GLY A 686 1.58 -4.82 -33.05
C GLY A 686 0.36 -5.48 -32.41
N ARG A 687 0.09 -5.15 -31.14
CA ARG A 687 -1.09 -5.64 -30.42
C ARG A 687 -2.18 -4.58 -30.42
N PHE A 688 -3.37 -4.92 -30.92
CA PHE A 688 -4.48 -3.99 -31.02
C PHE A 688 -5.83 -4.65 -30.69
N LEU A 689 -6.85 -3.81 -30.51
CA LEU A 689 -8.25 -4.19 -30.40
C LEU A 689 -9.06 -3.51 -31.50
N ASP A 690 -10.03 -4.24 -32.03
CA ASP A 690 -10.89 -3.77 -33.12
C ASP A 690 -12.33 -3.63 -32.64
N GLY A 691 -12.95 -2.51 -32.98
CA GLY A 691 -14.40 -2.32 -32.99
C GLY A 691 -14.89 -2.28 -34.43
N THR A 692 -15.98 -2.99 -34.70
CA THR A 692 -16.48 -3.21 -36.06
C THR A 692 -17.98 -2.95 -36.12
N ALA A 693 -18.45 -2.50 -37.29
CA ALA A 693 -19.87 -2.40 -37.55
C ALA A 693 -20.19 -2.64 -39.04
N PRO A 694 -21.28 -3.36 -39.34
CA PRO A 694 -21.69 -3.66 -40.71
C PRO A 694 -22.25 -2.42 -41.41
N ILE A 695 -21.97 -2.32 -42.71
CA ILE A 695 -22.52 -1.35 -43.63
C ILE A 695 -23.46 -2.11 -44.57
N PHE A 696 -24.75 -1.77 -44.53
CA PHE A 696 -25.79 -2.43 -45.31
C PHE A 696 -26.27 -1.55 -46.47
N ASP A 697 -26.70 -2.20 -47.55
CA ASP A 697 -27.48 -1.53 -48.60
C ASP A 697 -28.94 -1.29 -48.19
N GLN A 698 -29.73 -0.75 -49.13
CA GLN A 698 -31.16 -0.47 -48.93
C GLN A 698 -32.00 -1.74 -48.75
N ASP A 699 -31.52 -2.90 -49.23
CA ASP A 699 -32.18 -4.20 -49.13
C ASP A 699 -31.71 -4.99 -47.90
N HIS A 700 -30.96 -4.35 -46.99
CA HIS A 700 -30.33 -4.96 -45.82
C HIS A 700 -29.29 -6.05 -46.14
N ARG A 701 -28.68 -6.00 -47.33
CA ARG A 701 -27.53 -6.85 -47.70
C ARG A 701 -26.25 -6.22 -47.17
N LEU A 702 -25.39 -7.05 -46.57
CA LEU A 702 -24.08 -6.63 -46.08
C LEU A 702 -23.17 -6.31 -47.27
N ILE A 703 -22.68 -5.06 -47.36
CA ILE A 703 -21.77 -4.63 -48.43
C ILE A 703 -20.32 -4.65 -47.93
N SER A 704 -20.08 -4.03 -46.79
CA SER A 704 -18.75 -3.93 -46.17
C SER A 704 -18.87 -3.84 -44.65
N VAL A 705 -17.74 -3.89 -43.96
CA VAL A 705 -17.63 -3.66 -42.51
C VAL A 705 -16.66 -2.50 -42.27
N LEU A 706 -17.09 -1.55 -41.46
CA LEU A 706 -16.23 -0.51 -40.92
C LEU A 706 -15.45 -1.09 -39.73
N GLY A 707 -14.13 -1.00 -39.76
CA GLY A 707 -13.25 -1.35 -38.66
C GLY A 707 -12.57 -0.11 -38.08
N ILE A 708 -12.53 -0.05 -36.75
CA ILE A 708 -11.90 1.00 -35.96
C ILE A 708 -10.96 0.31 -34.97
N SER A 709 -9.67 0.63 -35.03
CA SER A 709 -8.64 -0.10 -34.29
C SER A 709 -7.80 0.82 -33.43
N GLN A 710 -7.34 0.31 -32.29
CA GLN A 710 -6.45 1.01 -31.38
C GLN A 710 -5.31 0.11 -30.92
N TYR A 711 -4.09 0.64 -30.92
CA TYR A 711 -2.94 0.01 -30.25
C TYR A 711 -3.17 -0.12 -28.75
N VAL A 712 -2.94 -1.32 -28.23
CA VAL A 712 -3.04 -1.63 -26.78
C VAL A 712 -1.78 -2.26 -26.22
N SER A 713 -0.67 -2.14 -26.96
CA SER A 713 0.64 -2.67 -26.57
C SER A 713 1.09 -2.11 -25.23
N ASP A 714 0.97 -0.80 -25.03
CA ASP A 714 1.42 -0.11 -23.82
C ASP A 714 0.58 -0.51 -22.60
N GLU A 715 -0.74 -0.56 -22.74
CA GLU A 715 -1.66 -0.93 -21.66
C GLU A 715 -1.49 -2.40 -21.27
N PHE A 716 -1.33 -3.29 -22.24
CA PHE A 716 -1.04 -4.69 -21.98
C PHE A 716 0.30 -4.85 -21.26
N GLU A 717 1.35 -4.17 -21.74
CA GLU A 717 2.68 -4.24 -21.14
C GLU A 717 2.71 -3.68 -19.73
N LEU A 718 1.93 -2.63 -19.45
CA LEU A 718 1.76 -2.07 -18.11
C LEU A 718 1.14 -3.10 -17.15
N ILE A 719 0.06 -3.77 -17.56
CA ILE A 719 -0.58 -4.84 -16.77
C ILE A 719 0.41 -6.00 -16.58
N ARG A 720 1.04 -6.47 -17.66
CA ARG A 720 2.02 -7.56 -17.60
C ARG A 720 3.16 -7.23 -16.64
N LYS A 721 3.72 -6.03 -16.70
CA LYS A 721 4.83 -5.57 -15.85
C LYS A 721 4.45 -5.55 -14.37
N HIS A 722 3.18 -5.29 -14.03
CA HIS A 722 2.69 -5.34 -12.65
C HIS A 722 2.53 -6.77 -12.11
N PHE A 723 1.91 -7.67 -12.87
CA PHE A 723 1.53 -9.00 -12.37
C PHE A 723 2.63 -10.06 -12.52
N THR A 724 3.42 -10.00 -13.61
CA THR A 724 4.41 -11.03 -13.95
C THR A 724 5.48 -11.26 -12.87
N PRO A 725 6.06 -10.22 -12.24
CA PRO A 725 7.04 -10.42 -11.17
C PRO A 725 6.46 -11.15 -9.95
N ILE A 726 5.19 -10.89 -9.61
CA ILE A 726 4.49 -11.50 -8.47
C ILE A 726 4.20 -12.97 -8.77
N LEU A 727 3.72 -13.28 -9.98
CA LEU A 727 3.48 -14.65 -10.43
C LEU A 727 4.77 -15.47 -10.41
N TRP A 728 5.87 -14.94 -10.95
CA TRP A 728 7.18 -15.60 -10.90
C TRP A 728 7.67 -15.81 -9.47
N PHE A 729 7.51 -14.81 -8.60
CA PHE A 729 7.85 -14.96 -7.18
C PHE A 729 7.05 -16.10 -6.54
N LEU A 730 5.74 -16.18 -6.77
CA LEU A 730 4.89 -17.23 -6.18
C LEU A 730 5.24 -18.62 -6.71
N VAL A 731 5.57 -18.77 -8.00
CA VAL A 731 6.05 -20.03 -8.56
C VAL A 731 7.36 -20.46 -7.94
N LEU A 732 8.36 -19.56 -7.91
CA LEU A 732 9.68 -19.85 -7.33
C LEU A 732 9.59 -20.13 -5.83
N PHE A 733 8.75 -19.39 -5.11
CA PHE A 733 8.50 -19.56 -3.68
C PHE A 733 7.85 -20.91 -3.39
N THR A 734 6.85 -21.32 -4.19
CA THR A 734 6.19 -22.62 -4.04
C THR A 734 7.13 -23.77 -4.37
N ALA A 735 7.95 -23.64 -5.42
CA ALA A 735 9.00 -24.60 -5.74
C ALA A 735 10.03 -24.73 -4.60
N PHE A 736 10.46 -23.60 -4.03
CA PHE A 736 11.34 -23.59 -2.85
C PHE A 736 10.70 -24.32 -1.65
N LEU A 737 9.42 -24.06 -1.35
CA LEU A 737 8.70 -24.73 -0.27
C LEU A 737 8.59 -26.24 -0.51
N MET A 738 8.29 -26.67 -1.75
CA MET A 738 8.27 -28.09 -2.14
C MET A 738 9.61 -28.77 -1.90
N ILE A 739 10.72 -28.16 -2.35
CA ILE A 739 12.08 -28.68 -2.10
C ILE A 739 12.34 -28.79 -0.59
N ARG A 740 11.95 -27.77 0.19
CA ARG A 740 12.11 -27.79 1.65
C ARG A 740 11.27 -28.90 2.30
N ILE A 741 10.02 -29.09 1.89
CA ILE A 741 9.15 -30.16 2.39
C ILE A 741 9.75 -31.54 2.08
N LEU A 742 10.29 -31.74 0.88
CA LEU A 742 10.94 -33.00 0.47
C LEU A 742 12.28 -33.25 1.22
N SER A 743 12.94 -32.18 1.66
CA SER A 743 14.18 -32.27 2.46
C SER A 743 13.97 -32.64 3.93
N PHE A 744 12.72 -32.59 4.44
CA PHE A 744 12.36 -33.13 5.76
C PHE A 744 12.23 -34.65 5.68
N ARG A 745 13.34 -35.35 5.97
CA ARG A 745 13.34 -36.78 6.31
C ARG A 745 13.09 -36.98 7.80
#